data_AF-A0A8B8CYV1-F1
#
_entry.id   AF-A0A8B8CYV1-F1
#
_cell.length_a   1.000
_cell.length_b   1.000
_cell.length_c   1.000
_cell.angle_alpha   90.00
_cell.angle_beta   90.00
_cell.angle_gamma   90.00
#
_symmetry.space_group_name_H-M   'P 1'
#
loop_
_entity.id
_entity.type
_entity.pdbx_description
1 polymer ?
#
loop_
_entity_poly.entity_id
_entity_poly.type
_entity_poly.pdbx_seq_one_letter_code
_entity_poly.pdbx_strand_id
1 'polypeptide(L)'
;MAELPVKMDVHVPYQLLKNLMSLASMEEHSMLKLAGLTLVQEFLKNDQNGEVKLTFLQSGILDPLLLAFDKGMASHSDLVYLEVSLNCIFFLSGLPVSPVQPLICEQVIKRMIQLIDHKSCLYQYLPSLKLNLQKMCENKHLVGQVQEISMNADQWNIIHRAAKNQLQSVPYSPHTMCLCDLVDFGVCDKGLNIRQHLLSRNLAWANHSVVQMPKRGIEDGWRDILITHVVEGPVFWAQVGIETIQSAQKIQAILNVYWKNGALEHCGCQKGDTVVALQIIEGEFCPIRISVKDVNLTEVKGWALDYGQVLHVDLKQVFALPFEVHLDIYPPQVSLCCIDGVQEPPGSPSVVGTGLAVLCNLAKCSFPAGNLFHQLGGLEVCFSLLKTCPVVDLKVQTCQLLCNLSCNSAISNKCAENQFIPVMIECLQEGFEMKSSALQNELFLATLKTLSNLMHYNDANRSIFYQYEGVEAVTKCSMLYGRSHPVYKAATKCIKMYICKALERNLINDSTQKPRRSSAGKDGGSKVTKDTPLVISRVLHEKSETDRFIWKPKAIEKVMDESRFQEVESSDDELADPHVSLLDLKSKEQVETNISKRPARAVDVAEVYKSSQQREVFILDSTVSIQNNSTNELRPNKSVSTISVNTVGQHVCGMLNTGKGGNIYFGLSPTGKVVGIKLTREDRDEFRLGVDRMMLNRLKPCLLHSCFDVSYIPVVQKLTVHDQGDPDTEEIPDCFVAKITLTPAKGAMYTVPPEEECYYRFGARTTSLSIQELRHLIILEEEEEYREKIRQLTVELTALQQQVSNDS
;
A
#
# COMPACT_ATOMS: atom_id res chain seq x y z
N MET A 1 -12.93 -3.22 33.48
CA MET A 1 -13.44 -3.22 32.08
C MET A 1 -14.40 -2.07 31.87
N ALA A 2 -15.39 -1.84 32.73
CA ALA A 2 -15.88 -0.48 32.94
C ALA A 2 -14.80 0.37 33.64
N GLU A 3 -14.84 1.68 33.43
CA GLU A 3 -13.98 2.72 34.06
C GLU A 3 -12.48 2.69 33.69
N LEU A 4 -12.19 3.01 32.43
CA LEU A 4 -10.94 3.70 32.06
C LEU A 4 -11.30 5.10 31.53
N PRO A 5 -10.60 6.18 31.93
CA PRO A 5 -10.97 7.54 31.57
C PRO A 5 -10.68 7.82 30.09
N VAL A 6 -11.64 8.46 29.41
CA VAL A 6 -11.67 8.70 27.94
C VAL A 6 -10.59 9.68 27.44
N LYS A 7 -9.72 10.18 28.33
CA LYS A 7 -8.49 10.92 27.99
C LYS A 7 -7.37 10.53 28.95
N MET A 8 -6.34 9.86 28.45
CA MET A 8 -5.08 9.69 29.17
C MET A 8 -4.02 10.66 28.63
N ASP A 9 -4.02 11.89 29.15
CA ASP A 9 -2.83 12.77 29.19
C ASP A 9 -1.82 12.31 30.28
N VAL A 10 -1.89 11.03 30.66
CA VAL A 10 -1.18 10.48 31.82
C VAL A 10 0.06 9.77 31.32
N HIS A 11 1.22 10.26 31.77
CA HIS A 11 2.51 9.62 31.62
C HIS A 11 2.42 8.15 32.08
N VAL A 12 2.32 7.22 31.13
CA VAL A 12 2.01 5.81 31.45
C VAL A 12 3.19 5.23 32.25
N PRO A 13 2.96 4.72 33.49
CA PRO A 13 4.06 4.21 34.29
C PRO A 13 4.80 3.09 33.57
N TYR A 14 6.12 3.18 33.46
CA TYR A 14 6.95 2.18 32.79
C TYR A 14 6.69 0.74 33.31
N GLN A 15 6.41 0.61 34.61
CA GLN A 15 6.04 -0.66 35.23
C GLN A 15 4.71 -1.24 34.69
N LEU A 16 3.73 -0.41 34.33
CA LEU A 16 2.47 -0.87 33.73
C LEU A 16 2.72 -1.41 32.31
N LEU A 17 3.53 -0.71 31.51
CA LEU A 17 3.93 -1.18 30.17
C LEU A 17 4.69 -2.51 30.27
N LYS A 18 5.62 -2.64 31.23
CA LYS A 18 6.35 -3.90 31.49
C LYS A 18 5.43 -5.05 31.91
N ASN A 19 4.41 -4.77 32.74
CA ASN A 19 3.42 -5.78 33.14
C ASN A 19 2.55 -6.21 31.94
N LEU A 20 2.12 -5.26 31.08
CA LEU A 20 1.36 -5.55 29.86
C LEU A 20 2.18 -6.37 28.85
N MET A 21 3.45 -6.05 28.67
CA MET A 21 4.40 -6.85 27.89
C MET A 21 4.49 -8.28 28.41
N SER A 22 4.61 -8.46 29.73
CA SER A 22 4.64 -9.80 30.34
C SER A 22 3.36 -10.59 30.10
N LEU A 23 2.19 -9.95 30.11
CA LEU A 23 0.90 -10.59 29.81
C LEU A 23 0.78 -10.95 28.32
N ALA A 24 1.17 -10.06 27.42
CA ALA A 24 1.17 -10.30 25.97
C ALA A 24 2.08 -11.47 25.55
N SER A 25 3.15 -11.72 26.30
CA SER A 25 4.11 -12.81 26.04
C SER A 25 3.73 -14.16 26.66
N MET A 26 2.63 -14.29 27.42
CA MET A 26 2.27 -15.57 28.07
C MET A 26 1.80 -16.64 27.06
N GLU A 27 2.56 -17.72 26.88
CA GLU A 27 2.17 -18.81 25.97
C GLU A 27 1.12 -19.74 26.59
N GLU A 28 1.25 -20.06 27.88
CA GLU A 28 0.42 -21.07 28.57
C GLU A 28 -1.03 -20.62 28.83
N HIS A 29 -1.32 -19.32 28.77
CA HIS A 29 -2.62 -18.75 29.12
C HIS A 29 -3.21 -17.92 27.98
N SER A 30 -3.78 -18.63 27.01
CA SER A 30 -4.40 -18.09 25.80
C SER A 30 -5.30 -16.86 26.04
N MET A 31 -6.24 -16.93 27.00
CA MET A 31 -7.13 -15.82 27.31
C MET A 31 -6.43 -14.61 27.97
N LEU A 32 -5.42 -14.84 28.82
CA LEU A 32 -4.64 -13.76 29.43
C LEU A 32 -3.77 -13.04 28.39
N LYS A 33 -3.15 -13.80 27.47
CA LYS A 33 -2.44 -13.24 26.32
C LYS A 33 -3.34 -12.37 25.45
N LEU A 34 -4.54 -12.84 25.14
CA LEU A 34 -5.50 -12.06 24.35
C LEU A 34 -5.90 -10.77 25.07
N ALA A 35 -6.26 -10.85 26.36
CA ALA A 35 -6.60 -9.68 27.17
C ALA A 35 -5.44 -8.68 27.26
N GLY A 36 -4.20 -9.16 27.43
CA GLY A 36 -2.99 -8.32 27.40
C GLY A 36 -2.83 -7.59 26.07
N LEU A 37 -2.96 -8.30 24.95
CA LEU A 37 -2.88 -7.72 23.61
C LEU A 37 -4.02 -6.73 23.31
N THR A 38 -5.25 -6.99 23.77
CA THR A 38 -6.37 -6.04 23.64
C THR A 38 -6.14 -4.76 24.44
N LEU A 39 -5.53 -4.86 25.64
CA LEU A 39 -5.13 -3.67 26.40
C LEU A 39 -4.01 -2.89 25.68
N VAL A 40 -2.99 -3.57 25.16
CA VAL A 40 -1.95 -2.96 24.32
C VAL A 40 -2.56 -2.22 23.13
N GLN A 41 -3.53 -2.84 22.42
CA GLN A 41 -4.23 -2.22 21.31
C GLN A 41 -4.88 -0.88 21.69
N GLU A 42 -5.58 -0.81 22.82
CA GLU A 42 -6.21 0.45 23.27
C GLU A 42 -5.18 1.50 23.70
N PHE A 43 -4.04 1.12 24.30
CA PHE A 43 -2.94 2.07 24.53
C PHE A 43 -2.36 2.63 23.22
N LEU A 44 -2.10 1.77 22.24
CA LEU A 44 -1.57 2.16 20.92
C LEU A 44 -2.55 3.04 20.12
N LYS A 45 -3.85 2.79 20.24
CA LYS A 45 -4.91 3.55 19.59
C LYS A 45 -5.02 4.99 20.13
N ASN A 46 -4.87 5.16 21.45
CA ASN A 46 -5.02 6.45 22.12
C ASN A 46 -3.71 7.27 22.17
N ASP A 47 -2.56 6.69 21.82
CA ASP A 47 -1.26 7.38 21.77
C ASP A 47 -1.16 8.37 20.60
N GLN A 48 -1.39 9.65 20.87
CA GLN A 48 -1.27 10.73 19.88
C GLN A 48 0.18 11.18 19.63
N ASN A 49 1.06 11.07 20.64
CA ASN A 49 2.43 11.59 20.57
C ASN A 49 3.43 10.57 20.01
N GLY A 50 3.10 9.28 20.03
CA GLY A 50 3.95 8.20 19.52
C GLY A 50 4.93 7.61 20.54
N GLU A 51 4.97 8.14 21.76
CA GLU A 51 5.89 7.70 22.82
C GLU A 51 5.57 6.28 23.32
N VAL A 52 4.28 5.96 23.44
CA VAL A 52 3.83 4.64 23.90
C VAL A 52 4.08 3.59 22.82
N LYS A 53 3.78 3.92 21.55
CA LYS A 53 4.10 3.12 20.37
C LYS A 53 5.60 2.83 20.26
N LEU A 54 6.45 3.85 20.44
CA LEU A 54 7.91 3.71 20.44
C LEU A 54 8.38 2.81 21.59
N THR A 55 7.86 3.02 22.80
CA THR A 55 8.23 2.24 23.99
C THR A 55 7.88 0.75 23.82
N PHE A 56 6.70 0.43 23.25
CA PHE A 56 6.32 -0.94 22.97
C PHE A 56 7.22 -1.61 21.92
N LEU A 57 7.60 -0.90 20.84
CA LEU A 57 8.55 -1.42 19.84
C LEU A 57 9.94 -1.68 20.45
N GLN A 58 10.47 -0.72 21.22
CA GLN A 58 11.75 -0.87 21.91
C GLN A 58 11.72 -2.00 22.96
N SER A 59 10.55 -2.31 23.52
CA SER A 59 10.35 -3.41 24.48
C SER A 59 10.12 -4.77 23.82
N GLY A 60 10.15 -4.87 22.49
CA GLY A 60 10.02 -6.15 21.78
C GLY A 60 8.58 -6.68 21.63
N ILE A 61 7.56 -5.81 21.57
CA ILE A 61 6.15 -6.24 21.38
C ILE A 61 5.92 -7.03 20.08
N LEU A 62 6.83 -6.95 19.12
CA LEU A 62 6.66 -7.53 17.80
C LEU A 62 6.54 -9.06 17.83
N ASP A 63 7.40 -9.77 18.56
CA ASP A 63 7.35 -11.25 18.58
C ASP A 63 6.03 -11.79 19.20
N PRO A 64 5.52 -11.26 20.34
CA PRO A 64 4.18 -11.56 20.83
C PRO A 64 3.05 -11.33 19.82
N LEU A 65 3.15 -10.25 19.02
CA LEU A 65 2.17 -9.91 17.98
C LEU A 65 2.24 -10.89 16.80
N LEU A 66 3.44 -11.24 16.33
CA LEU A 66 3.61 -12.20 15.23
C LEU A 66 3.15 -13.61 15.63
N LEU A 67 3.41 -14.04 16.88
CA LEU A 67 2.88 -15.30 17.41
C LEU A 67 1.34 -15.31 17.51
N ALA A 68 0.73 -14.18 17.87
CA ALA A 68 -0.73 -14.05 17.89
C ALA A 68 -1.33 -14.02 16.47
N PHE A 69 -0.66 -13.36 15.53
CA PHE A 69 -1.00 -13.35 14.12
C PHE A 69 -0.99 -14.77 13.53
N ASP A 70 0.10 -15.52 13.73
CA ASP A 70 0.24 -16.88 13.20
C ASP A 70 -0.82 -17.83 13.77
N LYS A 71 -1.12 -17.70 15.08
CA LYS A 71 -2.21 -18.43 15.72
C LYS A 71 -3.57 -18.13 15.09
N GLY A 72 -3.88 -16.85 14.84
CA GLY A 72 -5.13 -16.43 14.22
C GLY A 72 -5.24 -16.79 12.72
N MET A 73 -4.11 -16.91 12.01
CA MET A 73 -4.07 -17.46 10.65
C MET A 73 -4.26 -18.99 10.64
N ALA A 74 -3.81 -19.70 11.68
CA ALA A 74 -3.91 -21.16 11.74
C ALA A 74 -5.34 -21.68 11.97
N SER A 75 -6.22 -20.92 12.63
CA SER A 75 -7.61 -21.32 12.87
C SER A 75 -8.60 -20.16 12.77
N HIS A 76 -9.70 -20.39 12.05
CA HIS A 76 -10.82 -19.46 11.99
C HIS A 76 -11.54 -19.25 13.33
N SER A 77 -11.39 -20.17 14.31
CA SER A 77 -11.87 -19.94 15.69
C SER A 77 -11.12 -18.79 16.39
N ASP A 78 -9.91 -18.51 15.93
CA ASP A 78 -8.92 -17.69 16.63
C ASP A 78 -8.69 -16.34 15.91
N LEU A 79 -9.59 -15.97 14.97
CA LEU A 79 -9.56 -14.70 14.23
C LEU A 79 -9.47 -13.46 15.12
N VAL A 80 -9.94 -13.52 16.37
CA VAL A 80 -9.80 -12.42 17.34
C VAL A 80 -8.33 -12.13 17.65
N TYR A 81 -7.45 -13.14 17.68
CA TYR A 81 -6.00 -12.92 17.81
C TYR A 81 -5.43 -12.23 16.57
N LEU A 82 -5.90 -12.59 15.37
CA LEU A 82 -5.49 -11.97 14.12
C LEU A 82 -5.90 -10.50 14.09
N GLU A 83 -7.16 -10.19 14.40
CA GLU A 83 -7.68 -8.83 14.45
C GLU A 83 -6.95 -7.95 15.48
N VAL A 84 -6.77 -8.43 16.72
CA VAL A 84 -6.09 -7.67 17.77
C VAL A 84 -4.61 -7.43 17.42
N SER A 85 -3.89 -8.48 16.98
CA SER A 85 -2.47 -8.34 16.63
C SER A 85 -2.26 -7.44 15.42
N LEU A 86 -3.09 -7.57 14.39
CA LEU A 86 -3.02 -6.75 13.18
C LEU A 86 -3.37 -5.29 13.45
N ASN A 87 -4.35 -5.01 14.31
CA ASN A 87 -4.66 -3.64 14.76
C ASN A 87 -3.48 -3.01 15.51
N CYS A 88 -2.80 -3.77 16.39
CA CYS A 88 -1.58 -3.28 17.04
C CYS A 88 -0.48 -2.95 16.01
N ILE A 89 -0.20 -3.86 15.06
CA ILE A 89 0.78 -3.64 13.98
C ILE A 89 0.39 -2.41 13.13
N PHE A 90 -0.90 -2.22 12.85
CA PHE A 90 -1.41 -1.02 12.17
C PHE A 90 -1.09 0.27 12.93
N PHE A 91 -1.41 0.36 14.23
CA PHE A 91 -1.09 1.56 15.03
C PHE A 91 0.42 1.81 15.15
N LEU A 92 1.24 0.77 15.22
CA LEU A 92 2.71 0.89 15.22
C LEU A 92 3.27 1.31 13.86
N SER A 93 2.68 0.82 12.76
CA SER A 93 3.09 1.18 11.38
C SER A 93 2.89 2.66 11.05
N GLY A 94 2.00 3.35 11.77
CA GLY A 94 1.73 4.78 11.61
C GLY A 94 2.83 5.71 12.14
N LEU A 95 3.89 5.17 12.76
CA LEU A 95 5.03 5.95 13.27
C LEU A 95 5.88 6.60 12.15
N PRO A 96 6.70 7.63 12.49
CA PRO A 96 7.70 8.19 11.58
C PRO A 96 8.76 7.17 11.16
N VAL A 97 9.50 7.50 10.10
CA VAL A 97 10.44 6.60 9.40
C VAL A 97 11.49 5.95 10.31
N SER A 98 12.11 6.71 11.21
CA SER A 98 13.16 6.17 12.11
C SER A 98 12.60 5.18 13.15
N PRO A 99 11.54 5.53 13.91
CA PRO A 99 10.88 4.57 14.82
C PRO A 99 10.26 3.34 14.16
N VAL A 100 9.77 3.42 12.92
CA VAL A 100 9.06 2.31 12.26
C VAL A 100 10.00 1.22 11.70
N GLN A 101 11.32 1.47 11.68
CA GLN A 101 12.32 0.57 11.11
C GLN A 101 12.26 -0.90 11.59
N PRO A 102 11.96 -1.22 12.86
CA PRO A 102 11.83 -2.62 13.31
C PRO A 102 10.69 -3.41 12.64
N LEU A 103 9.65 -2.72 12.11
CA LEU A 103 8.56 -3.34 11.35
C LEU A 103 8.92 -3.59 9.88
N ILE A 104 10.01 -2.99 9.38
CA ILE A 104 10.48 -3.15 8.00
C ILE A 104 11.41 -4.37 7.95
N CYS A 105 10.81 -5.54 8.13
CA CYS A 105 11.51 -6.83 8.13
C CYS A 105 10.73 -7.89 7.33
N GLU A 106 11.41 -8.95 6.89
CA GLU A 106 10.80 -10.00 6.06
C GLU A 106 9.59 -10.62 6.77
N GLN A 107 9.73 -10.85 8.08
CA GLN A 107 8.72 -11.47 8.92
C GLN A 107 7.36 -10.76 8.94
N VAL A 108 7.36 -9.42 8.95
CA VAL A 108 6.13 -8.61 8.94
C VAL A 108 5.58 -8.55 7.52
N ILE A 109 6.40 -8.17 6.54
CA ILE A 109 5.94 -7.94 5.17
C ILE A 109 5.41 -9.24 4.53
N LYS A 110 6.08 -10.37 4.75
CA LYS A 110 5.64 -11.69 4.27
C LYS A 110 4.28 -12.10 4.83
N ARG A 111 4.02 -11.83 6.11
CA ARG A 111 2.73 -12.09 6.76
C ARG A 111 1.63 -11.16 6.25
N MET A 112 1.93 -9.88 6.03
CA MET A 112 0.98 -8.97 5.39
C MET A 112 0.66 -9.40 3.95
N ILE A 113 1.65 -9.84 3.16
CA ILE A 113 1.45 -10.41 1.82
C ILE A 113 0.58 -11.66 1.87
N GLN A 114 0.88 -12.61 2.77
CA GLN A 114 0.06 -13.82 2.95
C GLN A 114 -1.40 -13.48 3.26
N LEU A 115 -1.65 -12.47 4.09
CA LEU A 115 -2.99 -12.07 4.48
C LEU A 115 -3.82 -11.45 3.34
N ILE A 116 -3.18 -10.80 2.38
CA ILE A 116 -3.83 -10.23 1.18
C ILE A 116 -3.81 -11.18 -0.04
N ASP A 117 -3.10 -12.32 0.05
CA ASP A 117 -3.08 -13.35 -0.98
C ASP A 117 -4.30 -14.26 -0.87
N HIS A 118 -5.06 -14.35 -1.96
CA HIS A 118 -6.23 -15.21 -2.11
C HIS A 118 -5.90 -16.71 -1.98
N LYS A 119 -4.62 -17.09 -2.05
CA LYS A 119 -4.15 -18.47 -1.83
C LYS A 119 -3.99 -18.84 -0.35
N SER A 120 -4.14 -17.88 0.56
CA SER A 120 -4.02 -18.12 2.00
C SER A 120 -5.25 -18.78 2.61
N CYS A 121 -5.07 -19.40 3.77
CA CYS A 121 -6.13 -20.02 4.56
C CYS A 121 -7.21 -19.04 5.07
N LEU A 122 -7.02 -17.73 4.93
CA LEU A 122 -8.04 -16.73 5.24
C LEU A 122 -9.19 -16.74 4.21
N TYR A 123 -8.92 -17.17 2.98
CA TYR A 123 -9.89 -17.23 1.90
C TYR A 123 -10.51 -18.63 1.89
N GLN A 124 -11.79 -18.71 2.23
CA GLN A 124 -12.55 -19.95 2.17
C GLN A 124 -14.04 -19.70 2.00
N TYR A 125 -14.73 -20.66 1.36
CA TYR A 125 -16.18 -20.62 1.29
C TYR A 125 -16.84 -20.86 2.67
N LEU A 126 -17.67 -19.89 3.07
CA LEU A 126 -18.49 -19.98 4.27
C LEU A 126 -19.47 -21.16 4.17
N PRO A 127 -19.79 -21.87 5.28
CA PRO A 127 -20.78 -22.96 5.28
C PRO A 127 -22.17 -22.56 4.77
N SER A 128 -22.50 -21.27 4.80
CA SER A 128 -23.72 -20.72 4.22
C SER A 128 -23.79 -20.88 2.70
N LEU A 129 -22.66 -20.93 1.97
CA LEU A 129 -22.68 -21.14 0.52
C LEU A 129 -23.27 -22.51 0.17
N LYS A 130 -22.74 -23.59 0.75
CA LYS A 130 -23.26 -24.95 0.57
C LYS A 130 -24.77 -24.99 0.85
N LEU A 131 -25.21 -24.48 1.99
CA LEU A 131 -26.63 -24.46 2.35
C LEU A 131 -27.52 -23.66 1.38
N ASN A 132 -27.01 -22.59 0.77
CA ASN A 132 -27.74 -21.86 -0.28
C ASN A 132 -27.80 -22.68 -1.58
N LEU A 133 -26.67 -23.25 -2.03
CA LEU A 133 -26.64 -24.07 -3.25
C LEU A 133 -27.50 -25.34 -3.14
N GLN A 134 -27.53 -25.98 -1.98
CA GLN A 134 -28.43 -27.12 -1.72
C GLN A 134 -29.89 -26.71 -1.93
N LYS A 135 -30.33 -25.64 -1.26
CA LYS A 135 -31.71 -25.11 -1.38
C LYS A 135 -32.05 -24.60 -2.78
N MET A 136 -31.06 -24.05 -3.49
CA MET A 136 -31.29 -23.44 -4.79
C MET A 136 -31.21 -24.43 -5.95
N CYS A 137 -30.44 -25.50 -5.84
CA CYS A 137 -30.06 -26.29 -7.02
C CYS A 137 -30.11 -27.82 -6.82
N GLU A 138 -29.95 -28.35 -5.60
CA GLU A 138 -29.92 -29.81 -5.37
C GLU A 138 -31.28 -30.44 -5.70
N ASN A 139 -31.26 -31.53 -6.46
CA ASN A 139 -32.42 -32.21 -7.06
C ASN A 139 -33.27 -31.34 -8.01
N LYS A 140 -32.73 -30.24 -8.56
CA LYS A 140 -33.40 -29.43 -9.58
C LYS A 140 -32.83 -29.66 -10.98
N HIS A 141 -33.73 -29.62 -11.96
CA HIS A 141 -33.40 -29.53 -13.37
C HIS A 141 -33.12 -28.07 -13.74
N LEU A 142 -31.88 -27.80 -14.16
CA LEU A 142 -31.37 -26.48 -14.52
C LEU A 142 -30.87 -26.52 -15.97
N VAL A 143 -30.63 -25.34 -16.56
CA VAL A 143 -29.95 -25.23 -17.85
C VAL A 143 -28.69 -24.40 -17.65
N GLY A 144 -27.58 -24.79 -18.25
CA GLY A 144 -26.32 -24.08 -18.08
C GLY A 144 -25.35 -24.21 -19.24
N GLN A 145 -24.45 -23.25 -19.36
CA GLN A 145 -23.30 -23.36 -20.26
C GLN A 145 -22.25 -24.24 -19.57
N VAL A 146 -21.78 -25.28 -20.27
CA VAL A 146 -20.82 -26.25 -19.75
C VAL A 146 -19.53 -26.20 -20.55
N GLN A 147 -18.40 -26.05 -19.85
CA GLN A 147 -17.06 -26.26 -20.39
C GLN A 147 -16.41 -27.45 -19.68
N GLU A 148 -16.15 -28.52 -20.42
CA GLU A 148 -15.35 -29.64 -19.90
C GLU A 148 -13.86 -29.29 -19.96
N ILE A 149 -13.16 -29.50 -18.84
CA ILE A 149 -11.72 -29.31 -18.72
C ILE A 149 -11.06 -30.59 -18.24
N SER A 150 -9.90 -30.93 -18.79
CA SER A 150 -9.04 -31.98 -18.24
C SER A 150 -8.39 -31.50 -16.94
N MET A 151 -8.36 -32.38 -15.93
CA MET A 151 -7.80 -32.09 -14.62
C MET A 151 -6.38 -32.65 -14.51
N ASN A 152 -5.43 -31.78 -14.20
CA ASN A 152 -4.11 -32.18 -13.70
C ASN A 152 -4.12 -32.35 -12.16
N ALA A 153 -3.03 -32.87 -11.60
CA ALA A 153 -2.92 -33.13 -10.16
C ALA A 153 -3.09 -31.86 -9.30
N ASP A 154 -2.63 -30.71 -9.76
CA ASP A 154 -2.75 -29.45 -9.03
C ASP A 154 -4.19 -28.92 -9.00
N GLN A 155 -4.90 -28.99 -10.14
CA GLN A 155 -6.33 -28.67 -10.23
C GLN A 155 -7.16 -29.61 -9.34
N TRP A 156 -6.83 -30.90 -9.32
CA TRP A 156 -7.46 -31.84 -8.38
C TRP A 156 -7.23 -31.41 -6.93
N ASN A 157 -5.99 -31.10 -6.54
CA ASN A 157 -5.66 -30.63 -5.19
C ASN A 157 -6.38 -29.33 -4.81
N ILE A 158 -6.60 -28.41 -5.76
CA ILE A 158 -7.36 -27.16 -5.54
C ILE A 158 -8.84 -27.47 -5.29
N ILE A 159 -9.49 -28.22 -6.19
CA ILE A 159 -10.91 -28.58 -6.06
C ILE A 159 -11.18 -29.43 -4.82
N HIS A 160 -10.25 -30.32 -4.50
CA HIS A 160 -10.28 -31.17 -3.31
C HIS A 160 -10.17 -30.37 -2.00
N ARG A 161 -9.33 -29.32 -1.99
CA ARG A 161 -9.24 -28.35 -0.88
C ARG A 161 -10.52 -27.50 -0.75
N ALA A 162 -11.04 -26.97 -1.86
CA ALA A 162 -12.30 -26.23 -1.88
C ALA A 162 -13.48 -27.09 -1.37
N ALA A 163 -13.46 -28.39 -1.70
CA ALA A 163 -14.39 -29.39 -1.19
C ALA A 163 -14.09 -29.88 0.26
N LYS A 164 -13.18 -29.22 1.00
CA LYS A 164 -12.73 -29.55 2.36
C LYS A 164 -12.42 -31.04 2.56
N ASN A 165 -11.69 -31.63 1.62
CA ASN A 165 -11.32 -33.06 1.59
C ASN A 165 -12.49 -34.07 1.46
N GLN A 166 -13.75 -33.64 1.29
CA GLN A 166 -14.90 -34.57 1.16
C GLN A 166 -14.78 -35.48 -0.09
N LEU A 167 -14.02 -35.01 -1.11
CA LEU A 167 -13.67 -35.77 -2.31
C LEU A 167 -12.57 -36.83 -2.09
N GLN A 168 -11.91 -36.95 -0.92
CA GLN A 168 -11.00 -38.08 -0.62
C GLN A 168 -11.68 -39.44 -0.78
N SER A 169 -13.00 -39.47 -0.64
CA SER A 169 -13.77 -40.70 -0.69
C SER A 169 -14.07 -41.20 -2.10
N VAL A 170 -13.88 -40.40 -3.17
CA VAL A 170 -14.29 -40.79 -4.53
C VAL A 170 -13.43 -41.98 -5.01
N PRO A 171 -14.01 -43.06 -5.57
CA PRO A 171 -13.27 -44.28 -5.90
C PRO A 171 -12.25 -44.10 -7.04
N TYR A 172 -12.38 -43.03 -7.84
CA TYR A 172 -11.43 -42.62 -8.86
C TYR A 172 -11.21 -41.11 -8.81
N SER A 173 -10.00 -40.65 -9.15
CA SER A 173 -9.77 -39.24 -9.46
C SER A 173 -10.33 -38.94 -10.86
N PRO A 174 -11.41 -38.16 -11.02
CA PRO A 174 -11.94 -37.84 -12.34
C PRO A 174 -10.89 -37.10 -13.18
N HIS A 175 -10.70 -37.56 -14.41
CA HIS A 175 -9.75 -36.94 -15.36
C HIS A 175 -10.31 -35.67 -16.01
N THR A 176 -11.62 -35.44 -15.92
CA THR A 176 -12.30 -34.24 -16.40
C THR A 176 -13.25 -33.67 -15.35
N MET A 177 -13.50 -32.37 -15.43
CA MET A 177 -14.50 -31.66 -14.63
C MET A 177 -15.27 -30.68 -15.52
N CYS A 178 -16.55 -30.51 -15.23
CA CYS A 178 -17.40 -29.53 -15.88
C CYS A 178 -17.37 -28.20 -15.12
N LEU A 179 -16.92 -27.12 -15.77
CA LEU A 179 -17.17 -25.76 -15.33
C LEU A 179 -18.55 -25.33 -15.85
N CYS A 180 -19.40 -24.82 -14.96
CA CYS A 180 -20.81 -24.56 -15.26
C CYS A 180 -21.22 -23.11 -14.92
N ASP A 181 -21.83 -22.41 -15.87
CA ASP A 181 -22.68 -21.24 -15.58
C ASP A 181 -24.15 -21.67 -15.61
N LEU A 182 -24.86 -21.52 -14.49
CA LEU A 182 -26.16 -22.14 -14.26
C LEU A 182 -27.28 -21.11 -14.22
N VAL A 183 -28.42 -21.45 -14.82
CA VAL A 183 -29.65 -20.64 -14.81
C VAL A 183 -30.84 -21.50 -14.34
N ASP A 184 -31.54 -21.04 -13.30
CA ASP A 184 -32.81 -21.61 -12.83
C ASP A 184 -33.99 -20.85 -13.45
N PHE A 185 -34.61 -21.44 -14.47
CA PHE A 185 -35.83 -20.92 -15.11
C PHE A 185 -37.12 -21.27 -14.34
N GLY A 186 -37.07 -22.12 -13.30
CA GLY A 186 -38.22 -22.46 -12.47
C GLY A 186 -38.62 -21.35 -11.49
N VAL A 187 -37.77 -20.34 -11.29
CA VAL A 187 -38.04 -19.22 -10.36
C VAL A 187 -38.70 -18.03 -11.04
N CYS A 188 -38.34 -17.71 -12.30
CA CYS A 188 -38.96 -16.65 -13.08
C CYS A 188 -38.64 -16.76 -14.59
N ASP A 189 -39.49 -16.15 -15.42
CA ASP A 189 -39.38 -16.15 -16.89
C ASP A 189 -38.05 -15.63 -17.45
N LYS A 190 -37.29 -14.85 -16.65
CA LYS A 190 -35.98 -14.30 -17.03
C LYS A 190 -34.81 -15.23 -16.70
N GLY A 191 -35.05 -16.28 -15.92
CA GLY A 191 -34.03 -17.14 -15.34
C GLY A 191 -33.25 -16.47 -14.20
N LEU A 192 -32.97 -17.24 -13.14
CA LEU A 192 -32.05 -16.82 -12.09
C LEU A 192 -30.65 -17.37 -12.38
N ASN A 193 -29.72 -16.51 -12.80
CA ASN A 193 -28.31 -16.90 -12.92
C ASN A 193 -27.72 -17.13 -11.51
N ILE A 194 -27.28 -18.36 -11.25
CA ILE A 194 -26.81 -18.80 -9.93
C ILE A 194 -25.52 -18.08 -9.53
N ARG A 195 -24.56 -17.94 -10.45
CA ARG A 195 -23.30 -17.21 -10.23
C ARG A 195 -23.58 -15.77 -9.79
N GLN A 196 -24.42 -15.03 -10.52
CA GLN A 196 -24.76 -13.65 -10.19
C GLN A 196 -25.48 -13.55 -8.84
N HIS A 197 -26.32 -14.53 -8.49
CA HIS A 197 -26.94 -14.60 -7.17
C HIS A 197 -25.90 -14.73 -6.05
N LEU A 198 -24.93 -15.64 -6.17
CA LEU A 198 -23.86 -15.83 -5.19
C LEU A 198 -23.03 -14.56 -4.99
N LEU A 199 -22.62 -13.91 -6.09
CA LEU A 199 -21.84 -12.67 -6.07
C LEU A 199 -22.63 -11.53 -5.40
N SER A 200 -23.91 -11.35 -5.77
CA SER A 200 -24.76 -10.28 -5.22
C SER A 200 -25.03 -10.42 -3.71
N ARG A 201 -24.85 -11.62 -3.15
CA ARG A 201 -24.99 -11.91 -1.71
C ARG A 201 -23.67 -12.01 -0.96
N ASN A 202 -22.53 -11.71 -1.60
CA ASN A 202 -21.18 -11.87 -1.05
C ASN A 202 -20.89 -13.30 -0.53
N LEU A 203 -21.54 -14.33 -1.11
CA LEU A 203 -21.27 -15.74 -0.78
C LEU A 203 -20.03 -16.28 -1.50
N ALA A 204 -19.61 -15.60 -2.56
CA ALA A 204 -18.39 -15.84 -3.32
C ALA A 204 -17.85 -14.51 -3.87
N TRP A 205 -16.58 -14.51 -4.29
CA TRP A 205 -15.97 -13.44 -5.08
C TRP A 205 -15.91 -13.83 -6.57
N ALA A 206 -15.75 -12.85 -7.46
CA ALA A 206 -15.71 -13.08 -8.90
C ALA A 206 -14.30 -13.52 -9.35
N ASN A 207 -14.21 -14.65 -10.04
CA ASN A 207 -12.94 -15.19 -10.53
C ASN A 207 -12.69 -14.80 -11.99
N HIS A 208 -12.11 -13.61 -12.17
CA HIS A 208 -11.74 -13.07 -13.48
C HIS A 208 -10.52 -13.76 -14.13
N SER A 209 -9.98 -14.82 -13.52
CA SER A 209 -8.90 -15.65 -14.09
C SER A 209 -9.41 -16.62 -15.16
N VAL A 210 -10.65 -17.09 -15.00
CA VAL A 210 -11.26 -18.16 -15.83
C VAL A 210 -12.06 -17.58 -17.00
N VAL A 211 -12.40 -16.30 -16.96
CA VAL A 211 -13.16 -15.60 -18.00
C VAL A 211 -12.29 -15.32 -19.24
N GLN A 212 -11.95 -16.36 -19.99
CA GLN A 212 -12.03 -16.24 -21.43
C GLN A 212 -13.51 -16.14 -21.76
N MET A 213 -13.99 -14.91 -22.05
CA MET A 213 -15.32 -14.71 -22.63
C MET A 213 -15.51 -15.73 -23.76
N PRO A 214 -16.54 -16.60 -23.72
CA PRO A 214 -16.80 -17.49 -24.84
C PRO A 214 -16.96 -16.63 -26.09
N LYS A 215 -16.16 -16.93 -27.12
CA LYS A 215 -16.17 -16.16 -28.37
C LYS A 215 -17.62 -16.13 -28.87
N ARG A 216 -18.22 -14.92 -28.92
CA ARG A 216 -19.61 -14.73 -29.35
C ARG A 216 -19.81 -15.42 -30.70
N GLY A 217 -20.64 -16.46 -30.74
CA GLY A 217 -20.91 -17.25 -31.95
C GLY A 217 -20.90 -18.78 -31.80
N ILE A 218 -20.78 -19.34 -30.60
CA ILE A 218 -20.90 -20.79 -30.37
C ILE A 218 -22.09 -21.04 -29.44
N GLU A 219 -23.23 -21.46 -30.01
CA GLU A 219 -24.43 -21.90 -29.26
C GLU A 219 -24.25 -23.30 -28.64
N ASP A 220 -23.25 -24.05 -29.11
CA ASP A 220 -22.92 -25.47 -28.89
C ASP A 220 -22.49 -25.85 -27.44
N GLY A 221 -22.74 -24.96 -26.47
CA GLY A 221 -22.28 -25.08 -25.08
C GLY A 221 -23.38 -25.22 -24.02
N TRP A 222 -24.65 -25.01 -24.36
CA TRP A 222 -25.76 -25.10 -23.40
C TRP A 222 -26.26 -26.53 -23.25
N ARG A 223 -26.48 -26.96 -21.99
CA ARG A 223 -26.97 -28.31 -21.66
C ARG A 223 -27.97 -28.26 -20.51
N ASP A 224 -28.88 -29.22 -20.52
CA ASP A 224 -29.66 -29.64 -19.35
C ASP A 224 -28.73 -30.19 -18.26
N ILE A 225 -28.96 -29.82 -17.01
CA ILE A 225 -28.13 -30.20 -15.86
C ILE A 225 -29.05 -30.53 -14.68
N LEU A 226 -29.00 -31.77 -14.19
CA LEU A 226 -29.64 -32.16 -12.93
C LEU A 226 -28.58 -32.29 -11.84
N ILE A 227 -28.53 -31.33 -10.91
CA ILE A 227 -27.59 -31.38 -9.79
C ILE A 227 -28.12 -32.40 -8.77
N THR A 228 -27.38 -33.50 -8.59
CA THR A 228 -27.77 -34.62 -7.73
C THR A 228 -27.24 -34.47 -6.30
N HIS A 229 -26.06 -33.86 -6.13
CA HIS A 229 -25.49 -33.65 -4.80
C HIS A 229 -24.54 -32.45 -4.71
N VAL A 230 -24.72 -31.56 -3.73
CA VAL A 230 -23.77 -30.46 -3.46
C VAL A 230 -22.74 -30.89 -2.42
N VAL A 231 -21.46 -30.91 -2.82
CA VAL A 231 -20.35 -31.41 -2.00
C VAL A 231 -19.97 -30.36 -0.95
N GLU A 232 -19.31 -29.28 -1.35
CA GLU A 232 -18.89 -28.18 -0.49
C GLU A 232 -18.35 -27.03 -1.36
N GLY A 233 -18.47 -25.79 -0.87
CA GLY A 233 -18.12 -24.61 -1.66
C GLY A 233 -18.94 -24.53 -2.96
N PRO A 234 -18.34 -24.25 -4.13
CA PRO A 234 -19.00 -24.23 -5.44
C PRO A 234 -19.04 -25.60 -6.13
N VAL A 235 -18.63 -26.68 -5.46
CA VAL A 235 -18.40 -28.01 -6.06
C VAL A 235 -19.61 -28.93 -5.84
N PHE A 236 -20.06 -29.60 -6.89
CA PHE A 236 -21.24 -30.47 -6.88
C PHE A 236 -21.12 -31.61 -7.89
N TRP A 237 -21.96 -32.63 -7.73
CA TRP A 237 -22.19 -33.70 -8.71
C TRP A 237 -23.46 -33.41 -9.49
N ALA A 238 -23.42 -33.62 -10.80
CA ALA A 238 -24.58 -33.46 -11.67
C ALA A 238 -24.60 -34.47 -12.81
N GLN A 239 -25.80 -34.80 -13.27
CA GLN A 239 -26.05 -35.46 -14.54
C GLN A 239 -26.11 -34.37 -15.62
N VAL A 240 -25.18 -34.41 -16.59
CA VAL A 240 -25.00 -33.34 -17.58
C VAL A 240 -25.42 -33.82 -18.96
N GLY A 241 -26.35 -33.10 -19.59
CA GLY A 241 -27.00 -33.45 -20.85
C GLY A 241 -28.25 -34.30 -20.66
N ILE A 242 -29.26 -34.05 -21.49
CA ILE A 242 -30.57 -34.72 -21.42
C ILE A 242 -30.47 -36.25 -21.59
N GLU A 243 -29.54 -36.73 -22.42
CA GLU A 243 -29.29 -38.17 -22.65
C GLU A 243 -28.81 -38.88 -21.37
N THR A 244 -27.93 -38.22 -20.61
CA THR A 244 -27.41 -38.70 -19.31
C THR A 244 -28.53 -38.76 -18.27
N ILE A 245 -29.36 -37.72 -18.20
CA ILE A 245 -30.51 -37.64 -17.28
C ILE A 245 -31.54 -38.75 -17.60
N GLN A 246 -31.87 -38.95 -18.88
CA GLN A 246 -32.77 -40.02 -19.32
C GLN A 246 -32.17 -41.41 -19.08
N SER A 247 -30.85 -41.57 -19.23
CA SER A 247 -30.14 -42.83 -18.96
C SER A 247 -30.18 -43.18 -17.47
N ALA A 248 -29.92 -42.21 -16.57
CA ALA A 248 -30.08 -42.39 -15.13
C ALA A 248 -31.52 -42.75 -14.74
N GLN A 249 -32.52 -42.08 -15.32
CA GLN A 249 -33.94 -42.42 -15.11
C GLN A 249 -34.27 -43.85 -15.57
N LYS A 250 -33.71 -44.30 -16.70
CA LYS A 250 -33.91 -45.67 -17.21
C LYS A 250 -33.26 -46.72 -16.32
N ILE A 251 -32.05 -46.48 -15.81
CA ILE A 251 -31.37 -47.35 -14.84
C ILE A 251 -32.24 -47.48 -13.58
N GLN A 252 -32.70 -46.35 -13.03
CA GLN A 252 -33.56 -46.34 -11.85
C GLN A 252 -34.89 -47.09 -12.08
N ALA A 253 -35.50 -46.96 -13.27
CA ALA A 253 -36.71 -47.68 -13.63
C ALA A 253 -36.48 -49.20 -13.68
N ILE A 254 -35.37 -49.67 -14.27
CA ILE A 254 -35.01 -51.10 -14.30
C ILE A 254 -34.78 -51.63 -12.88
N LEU A 255 -33.98 -50.94 -12.07
CA LEU A 255 -33.72 -51.33 -10.68
C LEU A 255 -35.00 -51.36 -9.83
N ASN A 256 -35.92 -50.41 -10.03
CA ASN A 256 -37.21 -50.39 -9.36
C ASN A 256 -38.09 -51.60 -9.74
N VAL A 257 -38.05 -52.08 -10.99
CA VAL A 257 -38.76 -53.31 -11.41
C VAL A 257 -38.15 -54.54 -10.75
N TYR A 258 -36.81 -54.67 -10.76
CA TYR A 258 -36.11 -55.76 -10.09
C TYR A 258 -36.42 -55.82 -8.58
N TRP A 259 -36.40 -54.67 -7.89
CA TRP A 259 -36.73 -54.58 -6.48
C TRP A 259 -38.20 -54.94 -6.19
N LYS A 260 -39.16 -54.34 -6.91
CA LYS A 260 -40.60 -54.59 -6.69
C LYS A 260 -41.03 -56.03 -6.99
N ASN A 261 -40.31 -56.71 -7.88
CA ASN A 261 -40.53 -58.12 -8.20
C ASN A 261 -39.77 -59.09 -7.29
N GLY A 262 -38.96 -58.61 -6.34
CA GLY A 262 -38.13 -59.46 -5.47
C GLY A 262 -37.00 -60.19 -6.21
N ALA A 263 -36.57 -59.67 -7.37
CA ALA A 263 -35.58 -60.29 -8.25
C ALA A 263 -34.15 -59.78 -8.03
N LEU A 264 -33.91 -58.92 -7.03
CA LEU A 264 -32.57 -58.56 -6.59
C LEU A 264 -32.03 -59.65 -5.65
N GLU A 265 -30.93 -60.28 -6.04
CA GLU A 265 -30.26 -61.31 -5.23
C GLU A 265 -29.26 -60.68 -4.24
N HIS A 266 -29.29 -61.09 -2.97
CA HIS A 266 -28.28 -60.66 -2.00
C HIS A 266 -26.89 -61.19 -2.39
N CYS A 267 -25.88 -60.33 -2.32
CA CYS A 267 -24.48 -60.71 -2.52
C CYS A 267 -23.62 -60.37 -1.30
N GLY A 268 -22.52 -61.11 -1.14
CA GLY A 268 -21.36 -60.58 -0.43
C GLY A 268 -20.67 -59.54 -1.31
N CYS A 269 -20.03 -58.55 -0.70
CA CYS A 269 -19.25 -57.54 -1.42
C CYS A 269 -17.93 -57.21 -0.70
N GLN A 270 -16.98 -56.69 -1.46
CA GLN A 270 -15.67 -56.24 -1.04
C GLN A 270 -15.39 -54.85 -1.59
N LYS A 271 -14.35 -54.19 -1.07
CA LYS A 271 -13.89 -52.89 -1.57
C LYS A 271 -13.50 -52.97 -3.05
N GLY A 272 -14.12 -52.12 -3.87
CA GLY A 272 -13.97 -52.07 -5.32
C GLY A 272 -15.16 -52.64 -6.09
N ASP A 273 -15.98 -53.49 -5.46
CA ASP A 273 -17.14 -54.11 -6.13
C ASP A 273 -18.18 -53.07 -6.54
N THR A 274 -18.92 -53.36 -7.61
CA THR A 274 -20.12 -52.60 -7.99
C THR A 274 -21.37 -53.42 -7.71
N VAL A 275 -22.26 -52.86 -6.90
CA VAL A 275 -23.44 -53.54 -6.35
C VAL A 275 -24.65 -52.61 -6.35
N VAL A 276 -25.83 -53.15 -6.11
CA VAL A 276 -27.04 -52.35 -5.85
C VAL A 276 -27.23 -52.21 -4.34
N ALA A 277 -27.51 -50.99 -3.88
CA ALA A 277 -27.86 -50.69 -2.50
C ALA A 277 -29.26 -50.07 -2.42
N LEU A 278 -29.99 -50.31 -1.33
CA LEU A 278 -31.26 -49.64 -1.05
C LEU A 278 -31.00 -48.38 -0.20
N GLN A 279 -31.22 -47.21 -0.78
CA GLN A 279 -31.30 -45.94 -0.03
C GLN A 279 -32.75 -45.67 0.39
N ILE A 280 -32.96 -45.15 1.60
CA ILE A 280 -34.28 -44.69 2.03
C ILE A 280 -34.42 -43.21 1.65
N ILE A 281 -35.40 -42.87 0.81
CA ILE A 281 -35.73 -41.51 0.39
C ILE A 281 -37.22 -41.28 0.70
N GLU A 282 -37.52 -40.27 1.52
CA GLU A 282 -38.90 -39.94 1.97
C GLU A 282 -39.70 -41.10 2.58
N GLY A 283 -39.02 -42.16 3.03
CA GLY A 283 -39.61 -43.37 3.59
C GLY A 283 -39.76 -44.54 2.61
N GLU A 284 -39.50 -44.34 1.33
CA GLU A 284 -39.46 -45.41 0.33
C GLU A 284 -38.03 -45.95 0.12
N PHE A 285 -37.93 -47.23 -0.26
CA PHE A 285 -36.66 -47.86 -0.64
C PHE A 285 -36.37 -47.64 -2.13
N CYS A 286 -35.29 -46.90 -2.42
CA CYS A 286 -34.79 -46.63 -3.76
C CYS A 286 -33.53 -47.48 -4.02
N PRO A 287 -33.60 -48.53 -4.88
CA PRO A 287 -32.43 -49.29 -5.32
C PRO A 287 -31.56 -48.47 -6.26
N ILE A 288 -30.27 -48.36 -5.97
CA ILE A 288 -29.30 -47.53 -6.71
C ILE A 288 -27.97 -48.24 -6.87
N ARG A 289 -27.23 -47.93 -7.93
CA ARG A 289 -25.90 -48.50 -8.18
C ARG A 289 -24.86 -47.82 -7.29
N ILE A 290 -24.06 -48.60 -6.57
CA ILE A 290 -22.94 -48.11 -5.78
C ILE A 290 -21.63 -48.82 -6.12
N SER A 291 -20.52 -48.10 -6.02
CA SER A 291 -19.17 -48.69 -5.92
C SER A 291 -18.76 -48.75 -4.45
N VAL A 292 -18.36 -49.93 -3.98
CA VAL A 292 -18.06 -50.20 -2.57
C VAL A 292 -16.68 -49.65 -2.19
N LYS A 293 -16.66 -48.77 -1.19
CA LYS A 293 -15.42 -48.15 -0.66
C LYS A 293 -14.84 -48.91 0.53
N ASP A 294 -15.73 -49.43 1.38
CA ASP A 294 -15.40 -50.05 2.65
C ASP A 294 -16.55 -50.95 3.11
N VAL A 295 -16.23 -52.02 3.84
CA VAL A 295 -17.19 -53.03 4.32
C VAL A 295 -16.87 -53.39 5.77
N ASN A 296 -17.80 -53.06 6.66
CA ASN A 296 -17.80 -53.45 8.06
C ASN A 296 -18.67 -54.69 8.28
N LEU A 297 -18.68 -55.23 9.51
CA LEU A 297 -19.45 -56.44 9.87
C LEU A 297 -20.97 -56.33 9.62
N THR A 298 -21.52 -55.12 9.58
CA THR A 298 -22.97 -54.86 9.45
C THR A 298 -23.32 -53.77 8.44
N GLU A 299 -22.32 -53.10 7.85
CA GLU A 299 -22.51 -51.85 7.10
C GLU A 299 -21.60 -51.82 5.87
N VAL A 300 -22.13 -51.35 4.75
CA VAL A 300 -21.39 -51.11 3.51
C VAL A 300 -21.36 -49.62 3.22
N LYS A 301 -20.16 -49.09 2.97
CA LYS A 301 -19.94 -47.70 2.59
C LYS A 301 -19.75 -47.61 1.08
N GLY A 302 -20.69 -46.97 0.39
CA GLY A 302 -20.74 -46.89 -1.07
C GLY A 302 -20.53 -45.48 -1.64
N TRP A 303 -20.16 -45.39 -2.91
CA TRP A 303 -20.34 -44.21 -3.75
C TRP A 303 -21.51 -44.42 -4.70
N ALA A 304 -22.52 -43.55 -4.70
CA ALA A 304 -23.63 -43.63 -5.65
C ALA A 304 -23.15 -43.25 -7.08
N LEU A 305 -23.08 -44.24 -7.97
CA LEU A 305 -22.51 -44.08 -9.33
C LEU A 305 -23.30 -43.13 -10.23
N ASP A 306 -24.58 -42.93 -9.91
CA ASP A 306 -25.53 -42.14 -10.69
C ASP A 306 -25.97 -40.85 -9.98
N TYR A 307 -25.46 -40.62 -8.76
CA TYR A 307 -25.87 -39.50 -7.88
C TYR A 307 -24.71 -38.81 -7.12
N GLY A 308 -23.51 -39.38 -7.10
CA GLY A 308 -22.29 -38.74 -6.57
C GLY A 308 -22.16 -38.67 -5.03
N GLN A 309 -23.24 -38.91 -4.29
CA GLN A 309 -23.23 -38.94 -2.83
C GLN A 309 -22.54 -40.19 -2.24
N VAL A 310 -22.06 -40.08 -1.01
CA VAL A 310 -21.51 -41.20 -0.23
C VAL A 310 -22.63 -41.78 0.64
N LEU A 311 -22.75 -43.10 0.63
CA LEU A 311 -23.86 -43.80 1.28
C LEU A 311 -23.35 -44.81 2.30
N HIS A 312 -24.21 -45.05 3.28
CA HIS A 312 -24.02 -45.90 4.43
C HIS A 312 -25.30 -46.74 4.55
N VAL A 313 -25.20 -48.05 4.28
CA VAL A 313 -26.34 -48.98 4.22
C VAL A 313 -26.03 -50.25 5.01
N ASP A 314 -27.05 -50.94 5.53
CA ASP A 314 -26.87 -52.27 6.14
C ASP A 314 -26.36 -53.26 5.07
N LEU A 315 -25.48 -54.18 5.44
CA LEU A 315 -25.00 -55.24 4.53
C LEU A 315 -26.17 -56.06 3.93
N LYS A 316 -27.29 -56.20 4.66
CA LYS A 316 -28.54 -56.83 4.19
C LYS A 316 -29.30 -56.00 3.15
N GLN A 317 -28.91 -54.76 2.91
CA GLN A 317 -29.51 -53.87 1.91
C GLN A 317 -28.66 -53.80 0.62
N VAL A 318 -27.71 -54.73 0.47
CA VAL A 318 -26.80 -54.85 -0.68
C VAL A 318 -27.14 -56.10 -1.50
N PHE A 319 -27.09 -55.93 -2.82
CA PHE A 319 -27.55 -56.89 -3.82
C PHE A 319 -26.63 -56.90 -5.05
N ALA A 320 -26.62 -58.02 -5.78
CA ALA A 320 -25.88 -58.15 -7.03
C ALA A 320 -26.38 -57.12 -8.08
N LEU A 321 -25.47 -56.63 -8.93
CA LEU A 321 -25.81 -55.72 -10.02
C LEU A 321 -26.44 -56.49 -11.20
N PRO A 322 -27.68 -56.18 -11.62
CA PRO A 322 -28.27 -56.83 -12.79
C PRO A 322 -27.52 -56.48 -14.09
N PHE A 323 -27.44 -57.45 -15.01
CA PHE A 323 -26.67 -57.32 -16.24
C PHE A 323 -27.16 -56.16 -17.13
N GLU A 324 -28.46 -55.87 -17.15
CA GLU A 324 -29.06 -54.78 -17.97
C GLU A 324 -28.62 -53.38 -17.53
N VAL A 325 -28.11 -53.24 -16.31
CA VAL A 325 -27.59 -51.98 -15.74
C VAL A 325 -26.10 -52.07 -15.40
N HIS A 326 -25.38 -53.02 -16.02
CA HIS A 326 -23.94 -53.17 -15.87
C HIS A 326 -23.17 -51.94 -16.40
N LEU A 327 -21.95 -51.74 -15.89
CA LEU A 327 -21.13 -50.56 -16.22
C LEU A 327 -20.73 -50.46 -17.69
N ASP A 328 -20.63 -51.60 -18.40
CA ASP A 328 -20.32 -51.63 -19.84
C ASP A 328 -21.46 -51.11 -20.72
N ILE A 329 -22.71 -51.18 -20.23
CA ILE A 329 -23.90 -50.68 -20.92
C ILE A 329 -24.18 -49.24 -20.47
N TYR A 330 -24.04 -49.00 -19.16
CA TYR A 330 -24.33 -47.74 -18.50
C TYR A 330 -23.14 -47.32 -17.64
N PRO A 331 -22.24 -46.43 -18.11
CA PRO A 331 -21.19 -45.87 -17.25
C PRO A 331 -21.78 -45.10 -16.05
N PRO A 332 -20.97 -44.62 -15.09
CA PRO A 332 -21.44 -43.71 -14.05
C PRO A 332 -22.10 -42.47 -14.67
N GLN A 333 -23.30 -42.11 -14.21
CA GLN A 333 -24.11 -41.04 -14.84
C GLN A 333 -23.86 -39.64 -14.27
N VAL A 334 -22.99 -39.48 -13.26
CA VAL A 334 -22.62 -38.16 -12.72
C VAL A 334 -21.22 -37.72 -13.08
N SER A 335 -21.11 -36.44 -13.45
CA SER A 335 -19.86 -35.71 -13.63
C SER A 335 -19.57 -34.83 -12.42
N LEU A 336 -18.29 -34.65 -12.10
CA LEU A 336 -17.87 -33.64 -11.13
C LEU A 336 -18.00 -32.26 -11.78
N CYS A 337 -18.65 -31.34 -11.09
CA CYS A 337 -18.94 -30.00 -11.60
C CYS A 337 -18.55 -28.92 -10.59
N CYS A 338 -18.23 -27.73 -11.10
CA CYS A 338 -17.93 -26.56 -10.31
C CYS A 338 -18.59 -25.33 -10.95
N ILE A 339 -19.10 -24.40 -10.12
CA ILE A 339 -19.61 -23.12 -10.63
C ILE A 339 -18.45 -22.32 -11.24
N ASP A 340 -18.60 -21.92 -12.49
CA ASP A 340 -17.59 -21.14 -13.20
C ASP A 340 -17.50 -19.69 -12.68
N GLY A 341 -16.33 -19.07 -12.76
CA GLY A 341 -16.15 -17.65 -12.50
C GLY A 341 -16.39 -17.20 -11.06
N VAL A 342 -16.36 -18.12 -10.09
CA VAL A 342 -16.37 -17.80 -8.65
C VAL A 342 -15.07 -18.22 -7.96
N GLN A 343 -14.71 -17.53 -6.87
CA GLN A 343 -13.59 -17.85 -5.98
C GLN A 343 -13.98 -17.60 -4.52
N GLU A 344 -13.21 -18.14 -3.58
CA GLU A 344 -13.46 -17.96 -2.15
C GLU A 344 -13.28 -16.48 -1.70
N PRO A 345 -14.18 -15.95 -0.88
CA PRO A 345 -13.99 -14.66 -0.21
C PRO A 345 -13.08 -14.83 1.03
N PRO A 346 -12.41 -13.75 1.51
CA PRO A 346 -11.74 -13.76 2.80
C PRO A 346 -12.78 -13.82 3.93
N GLY A 347 -12.49 -14.60 4.97
CA GLY A 347 -13.37 -14.75 6.15
C GLY A 347 -13.64 -13.43 6.90
N SER A 348 -12.75 -12.43 6.77
CA SER A 348 -12.95 -11.07 7.27
C SER A 348 -12.32 -10.05 6.31
N PRO A 349 -13.12 -9.32 5.49
CA PRO A 349 -12.59 -8.29 4.60
C PRO A 349 -11.92 -7.11 5.33
N SER A 350 -12.32 -6.81 6.56
CA SER A 350 -11.68 -5.78 7.41
C SER A 350 -10.27 -6.15 7.84
N VAL A 351 -10.00 -7.44 8.07
CA VAL A 351 -8.65 -7.95 8.31
C VAL A 351 -7.78 -7.68 7.08
N VAL A 352 -8.25 -8.04 5.88
CA VAL A 352 -7.55 -7.76 4.60
C VAL A 352 -7.26 -6.28 4.43
N GLY A 353 -8.24 -5.41 4.70
CA GLY A 353 -8.05 -3.96 4.64
C GLY A 353 -7.02 -3.44 5.66
N THR A 354 -7.01 -3.95 6.88
CA THR A 354 -6.03 -3.52 7.89
C THR A 354 -4.61 -3.94 7.50
N GLY A 355 -4.43 -5.11 6.88
CA GLY A 355 -3.15 -5.54 6.31
C GLY A 355 -2.67 -4.68 5.13
N LEU A 356 -3.57 -4.32 4.21
CA LEU A 356 -3.26 -3.34 3.16
C LEU A 356 -2.88 -1.97 3.75
N ALA A 357 -3.54 -1.53 4.81
CA ALA A 357 -3.26 -0.26 5.48
C ALA A 357 -1.89 -0.26 6.18
N VAL A 358 -1.48 -1.38 6.81
CA VAL A 358 -0.11 -1.59 7.31
C VAL A 358 0.90 -1.45 6.17
N LEU A 359 0.69 -2.16 5.06
CA LEU A 359 1.58 -2.09 3.90
C LEU A 359 1.66 -0.68 3.30
N CYS A 360 0.53 0.04 3.22
CA CYS A 360 0.48 1.43 2.78
C CYS A 360 1.34 2.34 3.66
N ASN A 361 1.28 2.18 4.98
CA ASN A 361 2.09 2.94 5.94
C ASN A 361 3.59 2.62 5.79
N LEU A 362 3.97 1.35 5.73
CA LEU A 362 5.38 0.94 5.59
C LEU A 362 5.98 1.40 4.26
N ALA A 363 5.26 1.22 3.14
CA ALA A 363 5.69 1.64 1.81
C ALA A 363 5.77 3.17 1.65
N LYS A 364 4.91 3.93 2.35
CA LYS A 364 4.98 5.39 2.42
C LYS A 364 6.23 5.87 3.16
N CYS A 365 6.58 5.20 4.26
CA CYS A 365 7.69 5.61 5.11
C CYS A 365 9.06 5.21 4.57
N SER A 366 9.17 4.17 3.73
CA SER A 366 10.49 3.60 3.38
C SER A 366 10.55 2.91 2.02
N PHE A 367 11.47 3.34 1.16
CA PHE A 367 11.81 2.64 -0.09
C PHE A 367 12.29 1.19 0.14
N PRO A 368 13.15 0.88 1.14
CA PRO A 368 13.45 -0.49 1.56
C PRO A 368 12.22 -1.38 1.79
N ALA A 369 11.16 -0.87 2.41
CA ALA A 369 9.93 -1.64 2.62
C ALA A 369 9.26 -2.01 1.28
N GLY A 370 9.22 -1.07 0.32
CA GLY A 370 8.69 -1.33 -1.02
C GLY A 370 9.53 -2.32 -1.83
N ASN A 371 10.86 -2.26 -1.71
CA ASN A 371 11.76 -3.23 -2.35
C ASN A 371 11.56 -4.64 -1.78
N LEU A 372 11.49 -4.77 -0.46
CA LEU A 372 11.28 -6.06 0.21
C LEU A 372 9.89 -6.64 -0.09
N PHE A 373 8.86 -5.80 -0.15
CA PHE A 373 7.51 -6.19 -0.61
C PHE A 373 7.53 -6.75 -2.04
N HIS A 374 8.25 -6.10 -2.96
CA HIS A 374 8.41 -6.63 -4.32
C HIS A 374 9.19 -7.96 -4.34
N GLN A 375 10.32 -8.05 -3.64
CA GLN A 375 11.15 -9.26 -3.58
C GLN A 375 10.38 -10.48 -3.04
N LEU A 376 9.40 -10.26 -2.17
CA LEU A 376 8.53 -11.30 -1.61
C LEU A 376 7.30 -11.64 -2.48
N GLY A 377 7.22 -11.15 -3.72
CA GLY A 377 6.12 -11.44 -4.64
C GLY A 377 4.84 -10.62 -4.40
N GLY A 378 4.94 -9.52 -3.65
CA GLY A 378 3.77 -8.70 -3.29
C GLY A 378 3.09 -7.99 -4.47
N LEU A 379 3.81 -7.74 -5.57
CA LEU A 379 3.21 -7.12 -6.77
C LEU A 379 2.24 -8.08 -7.46
N GLU A 380 2.62 -9.35 -7.60
CA GLU A 380 1.80 -10.41 -8.18
C GLU A 380 0.50 -10.59 -7.39
N VAL A 381 0.55 -10.44 -6.06
CA VAL A 381 -0.62 -10.44 -5.19
C VAL A 381 -1.47 -9.18 -5.37
N CYS A 382 -0.88 -7.98 -5.40
CA CYS A 382 -1.63 -6.75 -5.71
C CYS A 382 -2.34 -6.80 -7.06
N PHE A 383 -1.70 -7.34 -8.09
CA PHE A 383 -2.28 -7.52 -9.43
C PHE A 383 -3.50 -8.45 -9.37
N SER A 384 -3.35 -9.61 -8.73
CA SER A 384 -4.42 -10.58 -8.54
C SER A 384 -5.60 -10.00 -7.74
N LEU A 385 -5.31 -9.25 -6.67
CA LEU A 385 -6.32 -8.64 -5.82
C LEU A 385 -7.11 -7.57 -6.58
N LEU A 386 -6.45 -6.69 -7.34
CA LEU A 386 -7.14 -5.70 -8.20
C LEU A 386 -8.02 -6.35 -9.25
N LYS A 387 -7.54 -7.42 -9.89
CA LYS A 387 -8.30 -8.11 -10.94
C LYS A 387 -9.49 -8.92 -10.41
N THR A 388 -9.44 -9.42 -9.17
CA THR A 388 -10.42 -10.41 -8.66
C THR A 388 -11.24 -9.96 -7.44
N CYS A 389 -10.87 -8.88 -6.76
CA CYS A 389 -11.60 -8.40 -5.59
C CYS A 389 -12.86 -7.61 -5.99
N PRO A 390 -14.09 -8.04 -5.62
CA PRO A 390 -15.31 -7.26 -5.84
C PRO A 390 -15.47 -6.14 -4.79
N VAL A 391 -14.68 -6.15 -3.71
CA VAL A 391 -14.77 -5.14 -2.64
C VAL A 391 -13.96 -3.91 -3.06
N VAL A 392 -14.67 -2.84 -3.42
CA VAL A 392 -14.09 -1.59 -3.92
C VAL A 392 -13.15 -0.94 -2.90
N ASP A 393 -13.44 -1.00 -1.60
CA ASP A 393 -12.56 -0.44 -0.57
C ASP A 393 -11.17 -1.10 -0.55
N LEU A 394 -11.09 -2.41 -0.82
CA LEU A 394 -9.83 -3.14 -0.92
C LEU A 394 -9.10 -2.80 -2.24
N LYS A 395 -9.82 -2.63 -3.36
CA LYS A 395 -9.26 -2.10 -4.61
C LYS A 395 -8.66 -0.71 -4.41
N VAL A 396 -9.41 0.19 -3.78
CA VAL A 396 -8.97 1.56 -3.41
C VAL A 396 -7.68 1.50 -2.60
N GLN A 397 -7.61 0.69 -1.53
CA GLN A 397 -6.40 0.55 -0.71
C GLN A 397 -5.23 -0.09 -1.48
N THR A 398 -5.50 -1.04 -2.37
CA THR A 398 -4.46 -1.66 -3.23
C THR A 398 -3.89 -0.64 -4.23
N CYS A 399 -4.73 0.21 -4.82
CA CYS A 399 -4.28 1.37 -5.60
C CYS A 399 -3.45 2.34 -4.74
N GLN A 400 -3.85 2.63 -3.50
CA GLN A 400 -3.06 3.48 -2.59
C GLN A 400 -1.67 2.90 -2.29
N LEU A 401 -1.58 1.59 -2.07
CA LEU A 401 -0.30 0.88 -1.90
C LEU A 401 0.56 1.01 -3.17
N LEU A 402 0.01 0.72 -4.35
CA LEU A 402 0.72 0.86 -5.62
C LEU A 402 1.12 2.32 -5.92
N CYS A 403 0.31 3.31 -5.52
CA CYS A 403 0.65 4.72 -5.64
C CYS A 403 1.94 5.04 -4.85
N ASN A 404 2.05 4.53 -3.62
CA ASN A 404 3.27 4.68 -2.81
C ASN A 404 4.45 3.89 -3.37
N LEU A 405 4.25 2.64 -3.81
CA LEU A 405 5.31 1.78 -4.37
C LEU A 405 5.86 2.30 -5.72
N SER A 406 4.99 2.83 -6.58
CA SER A 406 5.38 3.40 -7.89
C SER A 406 6.19 4.70 -7.81
N CYS A 407 6.36 5.27 -6.62
CA CYS A 407 7.38 6.29 -6.37
C CYS A 407 8.81 5.75 -6.54
N ASN A 408 9.02 4.43 -6.58
CA ASN A 408 10.29 3.80 -6.97
C ASN A 408 10.28 3.44 -8.47
N SER A 409 11.30 3.89 -9.21
CA SER A 409 11.41 3.64 -10.66
C SER A 409 11.59 2.17 -11.01
N ALA A 410 12.30 1.39 -10.19
CA ALA A 410 12.47 -0.05 -10.42
C ALA A 410 11.14 -0.80 -10.31
N ILE A 411 10.33 -0.45 -9.31
CA ILE A 411 8.98 -1.03 -9.14
C ILE A 411 8.05 -0.55 -10.24
N SER A 412 8.09 0.73 -10.62
CA SER A 412 7.31 1.28 -11.75
C SER A 412 7.61 0.55 -13.07
N ASN A 413 8.88 0.21 -13.34
CA ASN A 413 9.27 -0.61 -14.48
C ASN A 413 8.70 -2.04 -14.38
N LYS A 414 8.78 -2.68 -13.21
CA LYS A 414 8.20 -4.02 -13.00
C LYS A 414 6.67 -4.02 -13.18
N CYS A 415 5.98 -2.95 -12.79
CA CYS A 415 4.56 -2.80 -13.05
C CYS A 415 4.20 -2.70 -14.56
N ALA A 416 5.14 -2.25 -15.41
CA ALA A 416 4.97 -2.27 -16.86
C ALA A 416 5.07 -3.70 -17.41
N GLU A 417 6.08 -4.46 -16.97
CA GLU A 417 6.28 -5.87 -17.33
C GLU A 417 5.07 -6.73 -16.91
N ASN A 418 4.55 -6.50 -15.70
CA ASN A 418 3.41 -7.20 -15.14
C ASN A 418 2.04 -6.63 -15.60
N GLN A 419 2.00 -5.76 -16.62
CA GLN A 419 0.77 -5.22 -17.22
C GLN A 419 -0.24 -4.58 -16.24
N PHE A 420 0.21 -3.78 -15.27
CA PHE A 420 -0.70 -3.11 -14.33
C PHE A 420 -1.57 -2.03 -14.98
N ILE A 421 -1.10 -1.38 -16.06
CA ILE A 421 -1.81 -0.26 -16.68
C ILE A 421 -3.21 -0.67 -17.23
N PRO A 422 -3.39 -1.78 -17.95
CA PRO A 422 -4.72 -2.30 -18.31
C PRO A 422 -5.65 -2.48 -17.10
N VAL A 423 -5.17 -3.11 -16.03
CA VAL A 423 -5.97 -3.35 -14.81
C VAL A 423 -6.37 -2.04 -14.12
N MET A 424 -5.51 -1.03 -14.13
CA MET A 424 -5.87 0.32 -13.68
C MET A 424 -6.97 0.95 -14.55
N ILE A 425 -6.97 0.73 -15.87
CA ILE A 425 -8.00 1.24 -16.78
C ILE A 425 -9.33 0.49 -16.58
N GLU A 426 -9.29 -0.83 -16.37
CA GLU A 426 -10.45 -1.64 -15.95
C GLU A 426 -11.07 -1.11 -14.64
N CYS A 427 -10.26 -0.70 -13.66
CA CYS A 427 -10.74 -0.06 -12.42
C CYS A 427 -11.43 1.30 -12.67
N LEU A 428 -11.04 2.06 -13.70
CA LEU A 428 -11.79 3.26 -14.12
C LEU A 428 -13.09 2.88 -14.82
N GLN A 429 -13.10 1.81 -15.61
CA GLN A 429 -14.30 1.32 -16.29
C GLN A 429 -15.38 0.86 -15.30
N GLU A 430 -15.00 0.02 -14.32
CA GLU A 430 -15.84 -0.37 -13.18
C GLU A 430 -16.38 0.86 -12.44
N GLY A 431 -15.53 1.86 -12.19
CA GLY A 431 -15.92 3.13 -11.58
C GLY A 431 -17.07 3.83 -12.31
N PHE A 432 -17.16 3.77 -13.65
CA PHE A 432 -18.30 4.35 -14.40
C PHE A 432 -19.62 3.59 -14.22
N GLU A 433 -19.58 2.31 -13.84
CA GLU A 433 -20.76 1.47 -13.63
C GLU A 433 -21.29 1.53 -12.17
N MET A 434 -20.50 2.12 -11.27
CA MET A 434 -20.84 2.24 -9.85
C MET A 434 -22.04 3.14 -9.59
N LYS A 435 -22.97 2.67 -8.74
CA LYS A 435 -24.14 3.45 -8.27
C LYS A 435 -23.81 4.43 -7.14
N SER A 436 -22.73 4.20 -6.40
CA SER A 436 -22.31 5.04 -5.26
C SER A 436 -21.28 6.07 -5.72
N SER A 437 -21.69 7.34 -5.83
CA SER A 437 -20.81 8.45 -6.21
C SER A 437 -19.62 8.62 -5.26
N ALA A 438 -19.81 8.37 -3.96
CA ALA A 438 -18.74 8.45 -2.97
C ALA A 438 -17.63 7.41 -3.23
N LEU A 439 -18.01 6.13 -3.42
CA LEU A 439 -17.03 5.06 -3.69
C LEU A 439 -16.41 5.19 -5.09
N GLN A 440 -17.20 5.62 -6.08
CA GLN A 440 -16.72 5.98 -7.42
C GLN A 440 -15.63 7.05 -7.36
N ASN A 441 -15.86 8.13 -6.59
CA ASN A 441 -14.89 9.20 -6.39
C ASN A 441 -13.57 8.70 -5.76
N GLU A 442 -13.66 7.82 -4.76
CA GLU A 442 -12.47 7.26 -4.10
C GLU A 442 -11.68 6.32 -5.04
N LEU A 443 -12.36 5.47 -5.80
CA LEU A 443 -11.75 4.59 -6.80
C LEU A 443 -11.06 5.39 -7.91
N PHE A 444 -11.74 6.40 -8.48
CA PHE A 444 -11.14 7.30 -9.46
C PHE A 444 -9.91 8.02 -8.89
N LEU A 445 -9.99 8.57 -7.68
CA LEU A 445 -8.85 9.28 -7.07
C LEU A 445 -7.65 8.37 -6.82
N ALA A 446 -7.85 7.16 -6.30
CA ALA A 446 -6.77 6.22 -6.04
C ALA A 446 -6.11 5.76 -7.36
N THR A 447 -6.92 5.36 -8.34
CA THR A 447 -6.45 4.84 -9.63
C THR A 447 -5.75 5.92 -10.48
N LEU A 448 -6.30 7.15 -10.56
CA LEU A 448 -5.71 8.24 -11.35
C LEU A 448 -4.35 8.71 -10.79
N LYS A 449 -4.19 8.76 -9.45
CA LYS A 449 -2.89 9.08 -8.83
C LYS A 449 -1.87 7.95 -9.04
N THR A 450 -2.32 6.70 -9.00
CA THR A 450 -1.47 5.52 -9.29
C THR A 450 -0.98 5.53 -10.74
N LEU A 451 -1.89 5.72 -11.71
CA LEU A 451 -1.55 5.90 -13.13
C LEU A 451 -0.56 7.06 -13.36
N SER A 452 -0.78 8.19 -12.68
CA SER A 452 0.13 9.35 -12.75
C SER A 452 1.56 9.00 -12.33
N ASN A 453 1.73 8.29 -11.20
CA ASN A 453 3.04 7.86 -10.72
C ASN A 453 3.66 6.77 -11.60
N LEU A 454 2.87 5.79 -12.07
CA LEU A 454 3.34 4.73 -12.96
C LEU A 454 3.84 5.27 -14.30
N MET A 455 3.21 6.32 -14.85
CA MET A 455 3.64 6.95 -16.10
C MET A 455 4.79 7.95 -15.93
N HIS A 456 5.03 8.45 -14.72
CA HIS A 456 6.03 9.49 -14.45
C HIS A 456 7.46 8.96 -14.71
N TYR A 457 8.13 9.57 -15.70
CA TYR A 457 9.40 9.15 -16.33
C TYR A 457 9.46 7.73 -16.92
N ASN A 458 8.39 6.94 -16.87
CA ASN A 458 8.34 5.60 -17.45
C ASN A 458 7.73 5.62 -18.86
N ASP A 459 8.51 5.20 -19.85
CA ASP A 459 8.10 5.22 -21.26
C ASP A 459 7.33 3.96 -21.66
N ALA A 460 7.58 2.81 -21.01
CA ALA A 460 6.85 1.57 -21.24
C ALA A 460 5.40 1.67 -20.76
N ASN A 461 5.19 2.13 -19.51
CA ASN A 461 3.85 2.35 -18.95
C ASN A 461 3.00 3.31 -19.81
N ARG A 462 3.61 4.32 -20.42
CA ARG A 462 2.90 5.27 -21.31
C ARG A 462 2.54 4.69 -22.66
N SER A 463 3.40 3.84 -23.24
CA SER A 463 3.04 3.09 -24.45
C SER A 463 1.84 2.17 -24.19
N ILE A 464 1.85 1.45 -23.07
CA ILE A 464 0.73 0.57 -22.68
C ILE A 464 -0.53 1.40 -22.39
N PHE A 465 -0.41 2.54 -21.68
CA PHE A 465 -1.54 3.43 -21.39
C PHE A 465 -2.22 3.94 -22.67
N TYR A 466 -1.44 4.25 -23.71
CA TYR A 466 -2.01 4.64 -25.01
C TYR A 466 -2.66 3.45 -25.74
N GLN A 467 -2.01 2.28 -25.73
CA GLN A 467 -2.51 1.06 -26.40
C GLN A 467 -3.86 0.56 -25.84
N TYR A 468 -4.13 0.80 -24.55
CA TYR A 468 -5.34 0.37 -23.86
C TYR A 468 -6.36 1.52 -23.65
N GLU A 469 -6.39 2.50 -24.56
CA GLU A 469 -7.37 3.60 -24.58
C GLU A 469 -7.39 4.46 -23.28
N GLY A 470 -6.31 4.44 -22.50
CA GLY A 470 -6.24 5.12 -21.21
C GLY A 470 -6.45 6.63 -21.29
N VAL A 471 -6.06 7.26 -22.41
CA VAL A 471 -6.33 8.68 -22.67
C VAL A 471 -7.83 8.96 -22.73
N GLU A 472 -8.62 8.09 -23.34
CA GLU A 472 -10.08 8.22 -23.40
C GLU A 472 -10.70 7.99 -22.03
N ALA A 473 -10.33 6.90 -21.34
CA ALA A 473 -10.83 6.58 -20.01
C ALA A 473 -10.59 7.72 -18.99
N VAL A 474 -9.39 8.31 -18.99
CA VAL A 474 -9.06 9.45 -18.11
C VAL A 474 -9.73 10.74 -18.56
N THR A 475 -9.87 10.99 -19.87
CA THR A 475 -10.64 12.15 -20.38
C THR A 475 -12.10 12.06 -19.96
N LYS A 476 -12.73 10.87 -20.08
CA LYS A 476 -14.09 10.60 -19.61
C LYS A 476 -14.23 10.86 -18.11
N CYS A 477 -13.26 10.46 -17.28
CA CYS A 477 -13.22 10.84 -15.86
C CYS A 477 -13.23 12.37 -15.68
N SER A 478 -12.42 13.11 -16.45
CA SER A 478 -12.38 14.59 -16.36
C SER A 478 -13.69 15.26 -16.80
N MET A 479 -14.46 14.65 -17.69
CA MET A 479 -15.72 15.22 -18.19
C MET A 479 -16.89 15.07 -17.22
N LEU A 480 -16.81 14.17 -16.23
CA LEU A 480 -17.85 13.97 -15.22
C LEU A 480 -17.86 15.02 -14.10
N TYR A 481 -16.79 15.81 -13.94
CA TYR A 481 -16.63 16.68 -12.77
C TYR A 481 -16.16 18.10 -13.14
N GLY A 482 -16.58 19.09 -12.34
CA GLY A 482 -16.11 20.47 -12.46
C GLY A 482 -14.62 20.64 -12.08
N ARG A 483 -14.00 21.73 -12.55
CA ARG A 483 -12.55 21.96 -12.42
C ARG A 483 -12.01 21.94 -10.98
N SER A 484 -12.81 22.39 -10.04
CA SER A 484 -12.47 22.40 -8.60
C SER A 484 -12.41 20.99 -7.99
N HIS A 485 -13.09 20.01 -8.60
CA HIS A 485 -13.26 18.68 -8.03
C HIS A 485 -11.93 17.90 -8.00
N PRO A 486 -11.62 17.16 -6.91
CA PRO A 486 -10.38 16.40 -6.81
C PRO A 486 -10.15 15.39 -7.95
N VAL A 487 -11.21 14.73 -8.46
CA VAL A 487 -11.09 13.78 -9.58
C VAL A 487 -10.67 14.49 -10.86
N TYR A 488 -11.19 15.69 -11.13
CA TYR A 488 -10.78 16.49 -12.28
C TYR A 488 -9.28 16.82 -12.22
N LYS A 489 -8.82 17.34 -11.08
CA LYS A 489 -7.40 17.69 -10.84
C LYS A 489 -6.48 16.46 -10.95
N ALA A 490 -6.94 15.28 -10.51
CA ALA A 490 -6.19 14.03 -10.67
C ALA A 490 -6.14 13.56 -12.14
N ALA A 491 -7.25 13.66 -12.88
CA ALA A 491 -7.34 13.28 -14.29
C ALA A 491 -6.48 14.19 -15.18
N THR A 492 -6.52 15.52 -14.99
CA THR A 492 -5.66 16.45 -15.75
C THR A 492 -4.19 16.23 -15.45
N LYS A 493 -3.80 16.00 -14.19
CA LYS A 493 -2.41 15.65 -13.84
C LYS A 493 -1.97 14.30 -14.44
N CYS A 494 -2.85 13.31 -14.51
CA CYS A 494 -2.60 12.03 -15.18
C CYS A 494 -2.34 12.23 -16.69
N ILE A 495 -3.15 13.05 -17.37
CA ILE A 495 -2.95 13.46 -18.77
C ILE A 495 -1.63 14.26 -18.93
N LYS A 496 -1.32 15.16 -17.99
CA LYS A 496 -0.07 15.94 -17.99
C LYS A 496 1.17 15.04 -17.91
N MET A 497 1.17 14.02 -17.03
CA MET A 497 2.27 13.03 -16.94
C MET A 497 2.44 12.20 -18.21
N TYR A 498 1.35 11.90 -18.92
CA TYR A 498 1.43 11.30 -20.25
C TYR A 498 2.11 12.25 -21.26
N ILE A 499 1.66 13.51 -21.33
CA ILE A 499 2.07 14.49 -22.36
C ILE A 499 3.50 15.04 -22.17
N CYS A 500 3.93 15.43 -20.96
CA CYS A 500 5.11 16.30 -20.79
C CYS A 500 6.39 15.79 -21.48
N LYS A 501 6.71 14.49 -21.39
CA LYS A 501 7.90 13.91 -22.06
C LYS A 501 7.69 13.58 -23.54
N ALA A 502 6.45 13.49 -24.02
CA ALA A 502 6.17 13.32 -25.45
C ALA A 502 6.58 14.59 -26.23
N LEU A 503 6.39 15.77 -25.63
CA LEU A 503 6.88 17.04 -26.18
C LEU A 503 8.40 17.18 -26.09
N GLU A 504 9.02 16.81 -24.96
CA GLU A 504 10.49 16.78 -24.83
C GLU A 504 11.15 15.90 -25.90
N ARG A 505 10.58 14.72 -26.19
CA ARG A 505 11.05 13.84 -27.27
C ARG A 505 10.94 14.48 -28.66
N ASN A 506 9.85 15.18 -28.96
CA ASN A 506 9.68 15.85 -30.25
C ASN A 506 10.69 17.00 -30.40
N LEU A 507 10.91 17.79 -29.34
CA LEU A 507 11.92 18.86 -29.32
C LEU A 507 13.34 18.33 -29.54
N ILE A 508 13.69 17.19 -28.93
CA ILE A 508 15.00 16.55 -29.13
C ILE A 508 15.12 16.01 -30.56
N ASN A 509 14.09 15.34 -31.09
CA ASN A 509 14.11 14.80 -32.45
C ASN A 509 14.21 15.91 -33.52
N ASP A 510 13.47 17.02 -33.39
CA ASP A 510 13.60 18.18 -34.29
C ASP A 510 15.00 18.81 -34.21
N SER A 511 15.62 18.86 -33.01
CA SER A 511 16.97 19.43 -32.84
C SER A 511 18.09 18.61 -33.54
N THR A 512 17.84 17.34 -33.85
CA THR A 512 18.83 16.45 -34.50
C THR A 512 18.71 16.40 -36.02
N GLN A 513 17.61 16.90 -36.61
CA GLN A 513 17.48 17.02 -38.06
C GLN A 513 18.10 18.33 -38.59
N LYS A 514 19.39 18.28 -38.94
CA LYS A 514 19.98 19.31 -39.82
C LYS A 514 19.14 19.42 -41.10
N PRO A 515 18.74 20.64 -41.53
CA PRO A 515 17.89 20.80 -42.70
C PRO A 515 18.64 20.42 -43.97
N ARG A 516 18.41 19.19 -44.46
CA ARG A 516 18.78 18.79 -45.82
C ARG A 516 17.91 19.57 -46.80
N ARG A 517 18.49 20.61 -47.40
CA ARG A 517 17.93 21.25 -48.59
C ARG A 517 17.83 20.22 -49.72
N SER A 518 16.63 19.77 -50.03
CA SER A 518 16.33 19.05 -51.27
C SER A 518 15.03 19.57 -51.88
N SER A 519 15.18 20.29 -52.99
CA SER A 519 14.29 20.42 -54.15
C SER A 519 12.79 20.15 -54.00
N ALA A 520 12.00 21.12 -54.47
CA ALA A 520 10.55 21.01 -54.64
C ALA A 520 10.12 19.74 -55.42
N GLY A 521 9.20 18.98 -54.83
CA GLY A 521 8.40 17.94 -55.47
C GLY A 521 6.93 18.15 -55.08
N LYS A 522 6.02 17.96 -56.04
CA LYS A 522 4.57 18.16 -55.85
C LYS A 522 3.88 16.93 -55.26
N ASP A 523 2.65 17.20 -54.79
CA ASP A 523 1.54 16.27 -54.56
C ASP A 523 1.59 15.36 -53.31
N GLY A 524 0.41 15.10 -52.74
CA GLY A 524 0.24 14.25 -51.54
C GLY A 524 -0.54 14.90 -50.39
N GLY A 525 -1.70 15.50 -50.65
CA GLY A 525 -2.54 16.06 -49.59
C GLY A 525 -3.15 14.98 -48.70
N SER A 526 -2.61 14.79 -47.49
CA SER A 526 -3.26 14.01 -46.43
C SER A 526 -3.80 14.94 -45.35
N LYS A 527 -5.14 14.99 -45.21
CA LYS A 527 -5.80 15.70 -44.12
C LYS A 527 -5.65 14.89 -42.84
N VAL A 528 -4.65 15.20 -42.02
CA VAL A 528 -4.65 14.77 -40.62
C VAL A 528 -5.84 15.44 -39.92
N THR A 529 -6.65 14.64 -39.25
CA THR A 529 -7.93 15.03 -38.64
C THR A 529 -7.74 16.02 -37.50
N LYS A 530 -8.52 17.10 -37.51
CA LYS A 530 -8.57 18.12 -36.45
C LYS A 530 -9.47 17.68 -35.29
N ASP A 531 -9.18 16.52 -34.70
CA ASP A 531 -9.90 15.98 -33.54
C ASP A 531 -8.95 15.77 -32.35
N THR A 532 -8.21 16.83 -32.00
CA THR A 532 -7.52 16.90 -30.70
C THR A 532 -8.51 17.41 -29.66
N PRO A 533 -8.87 16.62 -28.62
CA PRO A 533 -9.81 17.06 -27.58
C PRO A 533 -9.41 18.40 -26.96
N LEU A 534 -10.38 19.30 -26.76
CA LEU A 534 -10.20 20.63 -26.16
C LEU A 534 -9.53 20.62 -24.77
N VAL A 535 -9.46 19.46 -24.11
CA VAL A 535 -8.74 19.26 -22.85
C VAL A 535 -7.22 19.23 -23.09
N ILE A 536 -6.75 18.52 -24.12
CA ILE A 536 -5.33 18.34 -24.40
C ILE A 536 -4.64 19.66 -24.74
N SER A 537 -5.26 20.50 -25.59
CA SER A 537 -4.70 21.81 -25.93
C SER A 537 -4.62 22.77 -24.73
N ARG A 538 -5.51 22.63 -23.74
CA ARG A 538 -5.54 23.48 -22.54
C ARG A 538 -4.52 23.05 -21.48
N VAL A 539 -4.27 21.75 -21.30
CA VAL A 539 -3.27 21.21 -20.36
C VAL A 539 -1.85 21.70 -20.68
N LEU A 540 -1.57 22.10 -21.93
CA LEU A 540 -0.27 22.61 -22.38
C LEU A 540 0.10 24.00 -21.87
N HIS A 541 -0.85 24.78 -21.34
CA HIS A 541 -0.61 26.18 -20.96
C HIS A 541 -0.28 26.40 -19.47
N GLU A 542 -0.35 25.36 -18.62
CA GLU A 542 -0.03 25.47 -17.19
C GLU A 542 1.45 25.14 -16.90
N LYS A 543 2.23 26.14 -16.44
CA LYS A 543 3.61 25.95 -15.94
C LYS A 543 3.65 24.99 -14.73
N SER A 544 4.83 24.42 -14.46
CA SER A 544 4.94 23.07 -13.87
C SER A 544 5.32 22.99 -12.39
N GLU A 545 4.54 22.23 -11.63
CA GLU A 545 5.04 21.36 -10.55
C GLU A 545 4.86 19.89 -10.99
N THR A 546 5.90 19.06 -10.83
CA THR A 546 5.93 17.67 -11.34
C THR A 546 5.98 16.61 -10.23
N ASP A 547 5.46 16.95 -9.05
CA ASP A 547 5.54 16.10 -7.86
C ASP A 547 4.79 14.77 -8.01
N ARG A 548 5.41 13.70 -7.49
CA ARG A 548 4.78 12.38 -7.35
C ARG A 548 3.72 12.43 -6.25
N PHE A 549 2.64 11.68 -6.42
CA PHE A 549 1.64 11.54 -5.36
C PHE A 549 2.13 10.56 -4.29
N ILE A 550 1.97 10.92 -3.01
CA ILE A 550 2.15 10.00 -1.88
C ILE A 550 0.83 9.97 -1.10
N TRP A 551 0.31 8.78 -0.85
CA TRP A 551 -0.99 8.60 -0.20
C TRP A 551 -0.84 8.34 1.31
N LYS A 552 -1.72 8.93 2.11
CA LYS A 552 -1.89 8.65 3.55
C LYS A 552 -3.18 7.83 3.72
N PRO A 553 -3.18 6.66 4.37
CA PRO A 553 -4.42 5.93 4.61
C PRO A 553 -5.38 6.79 5.47
N LYS A 554 -6.68 6.69 5.18
CA LYS A 554 -7.71 7.28 6.04
C LYS A 554 -7.78 6.49 7.35
N ALA A 555 -8.01 7.17 8.47
CA ALA A 555 -8.52 6.50 9.67
C ALA A 555 -9.90 5.91 9.35
N ILE A 556 -10.24 4.76 9.95
CA ILE A 556 -11.50 4.06 9.72
C ILE A 556 -12.61 4.76 10.52
N GLU A 557 -13.12 5.87 9.99
CA GLU A 557 -14.29 6.59 10.52
C GLU A 557 -15.29 6.94 9.41
N LYS A 558 -16.59 6.85 9.73
CA LYS A 558 -17.70 7.00 8.78
C LYS A 558 -17.98 8.47 8.43
N VAL A 559 -18.37 8.68 7.17
CA VAL A 559 -18.74 9.97 6.58
C VAL A 559 -20.14 10.43 6.98
N MET A 560 -20.30 11.72 7.29
CA MET A 560 -21.41 12.58 6.83
C MET A 560 -21.20 14.04 7.25
N ASP A 561 -20.96 14.96 6.29
CA ASP A 561 -21.80 16.15 6.08
C ASP A 561 -21.45 16.85 4.74
N GLU A 562 -22.40 17.56 4.13
CA GLU A 562 -22.18 18.40 2.94
C GLU A 562 -23.12 19.62 2.94
N SER A 563 -22.59 20.84 2.73
CA SER A 563 -23.20 21.83 1.81
C SER A 563 -22.42 23.15 1.65
N ARG A 564 -22.33 23.63 0.38
CA ARG A 564 -22.33 25.05 -0.09
C ARG A 564 -21.10 25.95 0.27
N PHE A 565 -20.69 26.94 -0.54
CA PHE A 565 -21.19 27.56 -1.80
C PHE A 565 -20.03 28.19 -2.64
N GLN A 566 -20.39 28.69 -3.84
CA GLN A 566 -19.69 29.56 -4.82
C GLN A 566 -19.15 30.89 -4.22
N GLU A 567 -18.35 31.80 -4.84
CA GLU A 567 -17.47 31.94 -6.04
C GLU A 567 -16.58 33.21 -5.76
N VAL A 568 -15.44 33.52 -6.42
CA VAL A 568 -15.23 34.20 -7.73
C VAL A 568 -13.67 34.39 -7.90
N GLU A 569 -13.14 34.58 -9.12
CA GLU A 569 -11.73 35.00 -9.38
C GLU A 569 -11.64 36.38 -10.09
N SER A 570 -10.52 37.10 -9.92
CA SER A 570 -10.13 38.29 -10.72
C SER A 570 -8.64 38.25 -11.08
N SER A 571 -8.23 39.07 -12.07
CA SER A 571 -7.13 38.77 -13.00
C SER A 571 -5.85 39.63 -12.89
N ASP A 572 -4.88 39.23 -13.73
CA ASP A 572 -3.87 40.04 -14.45
C ASP A 572 -2.39 40.06 -13.99
N ASP A 573 -1.55 40.35 -15.01
CA ASP A 573 -0.15 39.94 -15.21
C ASP A 573 0.91 40.94 -14.70
N GLU A 574 2.18 40.50 -14.56
CA GLU A 574 3.29 40.85 -15.49
C GLU A 574 4.65 40.22 -15.08
N LEU A 575 5.69 40.44 -15.91
CA LEU A 575 6.88 39.58 -16.08
C LEU A 575 8.21 40.19 -15.57
N ALA A 576 9.11 39.37 -15.03
CA ALA A 576 10.56 39.61 -14.97
C ALA A 576 11.38 38.30 -14.78
N ASP A 577 12.66 38.30 -15.19
CA ASP A 577 13.59 37.15 -15.18
C ASP A 577 14.12 36.74 -13.78
N PRO A 578 14.41 35.44 -13.51
CA PRO A 578 14.70 34.97 -12.15
C PRO A 578 16.19 34.75 -11.82
N HIS A 579 16.72 35.50 -10.86
CA HIS A 579 17.74 35.00 -9.93
C HIS A 579 17.05 34.56 -8.65
N VAL A 580 17.13 33.27 -8.27
CA VAL A 580 16.36 32.71 -7.15
C VAL A 580 16.90 33.19 -5.79
N SER A 581 16.17 34.11 -5.15
CA SER A 581 16.39 34.52 -3.77
C SER A 581 15.96 33.42 -2.78
N LEU A 582 16.44 33.49 -1.54
CA LEU A 582 15.99 32.63 -0.44
C LEU A 582 14.49 32.78 -0.13
N LEU A 583 13.92 33.95 -0.46
CA LEU A 583 12.50 34.27 -0.36
C LEU A 583 11.67 33.70 -1.53
N ASP A 584 12.26 33.50 -2.72
CA ASP A 584 11.52 33.10 -3.93
C ASP A 584 11.09 31.62 -3.93
N LEU A 585 11.39 30.88 -2.88
CA LEU A 585 10.99 29.47 -2.70
C LEU A 585 9.50 29.30 -2.33
N LYS A 586 8.62 30.27 -2.62
CA LYS A 586 7.20 30.26 -2.23
C LYS A 586 6.39 29.22 -3.00
N SER A 587 5.71 28.34 -2.26
CA SER A 587 4.48 27.70 -2.70
C SER A 587 3.38 28.76 -2.85
N LYS A 588 2.67 28.80 -3.98
CA LYS A 588 1.49 29.67 -4.13
C LYS A 588 0.27 29.11 -3.37
N GLU A 589 -0.60 30.04 -2.95
CA GLU A 589 -1.89 29.86 -2.29
C GLU A 589 -1.89 29.33 -0.84
N GLN A 590 -1.82 30.26 0.12
CA GLN A 590 -2.65 30.17 1.32
C GLN A 590 -4.06 30.67 0.99
N VAL A 591 -5.08 29.88 1.31
CA VAL A 591 -6.45 30.37 1.49
C VAL A 591 -6.73 30.44 2.99
N GLU A 592 -6.81 31.66 3.49
CA GLU A 592 -7.32 32.02 4.82
C GLU A 592 -8.46 33.05 4.60
N THR A 593 -9.59 33.05 5.30
CA THR A 593 -9.92 32.47 6.61
C THR A 593 -11.35 31.94 6.67
N ASN A 594 -11.67 31.13 7.68
CA ASN A 594 -12.73 31.44 8.66
C ASN A 594 -12.67 30.49 9.86
N ILE A 595 -12.04 30.93 10.96
CA ILE A 595 -12.00 30.18 12.23
C ILE A 595 -13.20 30.61 13.10
N SER A 596 -14.00 29.64 13.51
CA SER A 596 -15.14 29.85 14.40
C SER A 596 -14.68 30.24 15.82
N LYS A 597 -15.31 31.28 16.38
CA LYS A 597 -14.98 31.82 17.71
C LYS A 597 -15.38 30.84 18.83
N ARG A 598 -14.39 30.34 19.59
CA ARG A 598 -14.58 29.91 20.99
C ARG A 598 -13.44 30.48 21.86
N PRO A 599 -13.73 30.87 23.12
CA PRO A 599 -12.75 31.57 23.94
C PRO A 599 -11.75 30.58 24.57
N ALA A 600 -10.49 30.64 24.13
CA ALA A 600 -9.38 30.05 24.86
C ALA A 600 -8.88 31.04 25.92
N ARG A 601 -8.70 30.58 27.16
CA ARG A 601 -7.95 31.33 28.18
C ARG A 601 -6.48 31.32 27.76
N ALA A 602 -5.92 32.48 27.44
CA ALA A 602 -4.49 32.61 27.20
C ALA A 602 -3.72 32.34 28.50
N VAL A 603 -2.77 31.42 28.44
CA VAL A 603 -1.67 31.30 29.43
C VAL A 603 -0.50 32.06 28.83
N ASP A 604 0.08 32.99 29.59
CA ASP A 604 1.14 33.85 29.06
C ASP A 604 2.49 33.11 29.03
N VAL A 605 2.81 32.55 27.87
CA VAL A 605 4.07 31.83 27.61
C VAL A 605 5.29 32.77 27.71
N ALA A 606 5.11 34.10 27.64
CA ALA A 606 6.21 35.06 27.75
C ALA A 606 6.79 35.17 29.17
N GLU A 607 6.10 34.69 30.20
CA GLU A 607 6.59 34.74 31.58
C GLU A 607 7.52 33.57 31.93
N VAL A 608 7.28 32.39 31.34
CA VAL A 608 8.08 31.16 31.58
C VAL A 608 9.50 31.24 31.01
N TYR A 609 9.73 32.07 29.99
CA TYR A 609 11.04 32.23 29.32
C TYR A 609 11.91 33.37 29.88
N LYS A 610 11.50 34.07 30.95
CA LYS A 610 12.27 35.20 31.52
C LYS A 610 13.33 34.81 32.54
N SER A 611 13.33 33.57 33.05
CA SER A 611 14.35 33.11 34.01
C SER A 611 15.55 32.45 33.32
N SER A 612 16.71 33.09 33.46
CA SER A 612 18.04 32.45 33.41
C SER A 612 18.68 32.11 32.05
N GLN A 613 18.85 33.11 31.18
CA GLN A 613 20.02 33.17 30.28
C GLN A 613 20.31 34.62 29.89
N GLN A 614 21.59 35.05 29.92
CA GLN A 614 22.00 36.33 29.36
C GLN A 614 21.72 36.30 27.86
N ARG A 615 20.85 37.19 27.37
CA ARG A 615 20.62 37.32 25.93
C ARG A 615 21.88 37.84 25.27
N GLU A 616 22.36 37.14 24.25
CA GLU A 616 23.39 37.66 23.34
C GLU A 616 22.78 38.85 22.58
N VAL A 617 23.53 39.95 22.47
CA VAL A 617 23.10 41.20 21.82
C VAL A 617 24.30 41.80 21.09
N PHE A 618 24.09 42.32 19.88
CA PHE A 618 25.14 43.01 19.13
C PHE A 618 24.92 44.53 19.12
N ILE A 619 25.99 45.31 19.26
CA ILE A 619 25.91 46.78 19.21
C ILE A 619 26.15 47.23 17.76
N LEU A 620 25.23 48.02 17.19
CA LEU A 620 25.36 48.58 15.84
C LEU A 620 26.69 49.33 15.68
N ASP A 621 27.30 49.19 14.50
CA ASP A 621 28.60 49.76 14.13
C ASP A 621 29.82 49.32 14.97
N SER A 622 29.64 48.55 16.05
CA SER A 622 30.73 47.96 16.81
C SER A 622 31.45 46.84 16.04
N THR A 623 32.66 46.49 16.46
CA THR A 623 33.42 45.35 15.91
C THR A 623 33.40 44.20 16.90
N VAL A 624 32.90 43.04 16.47
CA VAL A 624 32.93 41.79 17.25
C VAL A 624 34.25 41.04 17.03
N SER A 625 34.62 40.19 17.99
CA SER A 625 35.80 39.32 17.90
C SER A 625 35.66 38.14 16.93
N ILE A 626 34.46 37.93 16.37
CA ILE A 626 34.18 36.85 15.40
C ILE A 626 34.85 37.20 14.07
N GLN A 627 35.62 36.25 13.53
CA GLN A 627 36.32 36.38 12.25
C GLN A 627 35.91 35.26 11.28
N ASN A 628 36.01 35.54 9.98
CA ASN A 628 35.86 34.51 8.94
C ASN A 628 36.96 33.45 9.10
N ASN A 629 36.57 32.22 9.40
CA ASN A 629 37.47 31.08 9.62
C ASN A 629 36.79 29.75 9.21
N SER A 630 37.41 28.61 9.53
CA SER A 630 36.91 27.26 9.20
C SER A 630 35.51 26.95 9.76
N THR A 631 35.07 27.64 10.82
CA THR A 631 33.78 27.39 11.48
C THR A 631 32.85 28.60 11.47
N ASN A 632 33.24 29.75 10.91
CA ASN A 632 32.43 30.97 10.92
C ASN A 632 32.49 31.68 9.55
N GLU A 633 31.31 32.02 9.02
CA GLU A 633 31.10 32.82 7.80
C GLU A 633 30.36 34.11 8.16
N LEU A 634 30.86 35.26 7.71
CA LEU A 634 30.33 36.60 7.99
C LEU A 634 29.88 37.26 6.69
N ARG A 635 28.57 37.56 6.59
CA ARG A 635 27.94 38.12 5.39
C ARG A 635 27.30 39.49 5.64
N PRO A 636 27.73 40.56 4.92
CA PRO A 636 27.25 41.94 5.10
C PRO A 636 25.88 42.22 4.46
N ASN A 637 25.05 41.21 4.25
CA ASN A 637 23.69 41.39 3.75
C ASN A 637 22.94 42.38 4.65
N LYS A 638 22.13 43.26 4.06
CA LYS A 638 21.28 44.24 4.76
C LYS A 638 19.78 43.91 4.70
N SER A 639 19.41 42.94 3.87
CA SER A 639 18.05 42.47 3.61
C SER A 639 18.09 40.99 3.20
N VAL A 640 17.07 40.21 3.56
CA VAL A 640 16.99 38.79 3.22
C VAL A 640 16.98 38.55 1.71
N SER A 641 16.35 39.43 0.94
CA SER A 641 16.23 39.26 -0.52
C SER A 641 17.58 39.19 -1.24
N THR A 642 18.64 39.72 -0.62
CA THR A 642 20.02 39.69 -1.12
C THR A 642 20.80 38.41 -0.79
N ILE A 643 20.19 37.47 -0.06
CA ILE A 643 20.82 36.20 0.34
C ILE A 643 20.57 35.14 -0.74
N SER A 644 21.63 34.74 -1.42
CA SER A 644 21.59 33.69 -2.46
C SER A 644 21.55 32.28 -1.85
N VAL A 645 20.51 31.52 -2.18
CA VAL A 645 20.34 30.11 -1.76
C VAL A 645 21.57 29.27 -2.10
N ASN A 646 22.10 29.44 -3.32
CA ASN A 646 23.24 28.66 -3.79
C ASN A 646 24.47 28.93 -2.93
N THR A 647 24.75 30.21 -2.61
CA THR A 647 25.90 30.58 -1.77
C THR A 647 25.77 30.06 -0.34
N VAL A 648 24.56 30.07 0.24
CA VAL A 648 24.34 29.46 1.56
C VAL A 648 24.52 27.95 1.49
N GLY A 649 23.95 27.27 0.50
CA GLY A 649 24.12 25.83 0.29
C GLY A 649 25.59 25.40 0.11
N GLN A 650 26.38 26.18 -0.64
CA GLN A 650 27.82 25.98 -0.78
C GLN A 650 28.55 26.04 0.56
N HIS A 651 28.29 27.06 1.38
CA HIS A 651 28.93 27.20 2.70
C HIS A 651 28.48 26.13 3.69
N VAL A 652 27.19 25.76 3.70
CA VAL A 652 26.66 24.70 4.56
C VAL A 652 27.31 23.36 4.19
N CYS A 653 27.31 23.00 2.90
CA CYS A 653 28.01 21.82 2.37
C CYS A 653 29.50 21.83 2.78
N GLY A 654 30.19 22.96 2.54
CA GLY A 654 31.59 23.16 2.87
C GLY A 654 31.91 23.00 4.36
N MET A 655 31.10 23.57 5.25
CA MET A 655 31.27 23.48 6.72
C MET A 655 31.02 22.07 7.24
N LEU A 656 29.94 21.42 6.79
CA LEU A 656 29.57 20.07 7.24
C LEU A 656 30.60 19.03 6.80
N ASN A 657 31.13 19.15 5.58
CA ASN A 657 32.17 18.27 5.04
C ASN A 657 33.53 18.39 5.76
N THR A 658 33.75 19.42 6.60
CA THR A 658 34.93 19.47 7.50
C THR A 658 34.80 18.62 8.77
N GLY A 659 33.63 18.03 9.02
CA GLY A 659 33.31 17.34 10.27
C GLY A 659 33.23 18.26 11.51
N LYS A 660 33.44 19.58 11.37
CA LYS A 660 33.48 20.56 12.47
C LYS A 660 32.20 21.42 12.58
N GLY A 661 31.37 21.44 11.54
CA GLY A 661 30.17 22.29 11.48
C GLY A 661 30.52 23.77 11.36
N GLY A 662 29.67 24.65 11.89
CA GLY A 662 29.97 26.08 11.91
C GLY A 662 28.77 27.00 12.09
N ASN A 663 29.00 28.30 11.94
CA ASN A 663 28.02 29.37 12.05
C ASN A 663 28.07 30.25 10.80
N ILE A 664 26.91 30.60 10.24
CA ILE A 664 26.78 31.59 9.17
C ILE A 664 26.01 32.79 9.73
N TYR A 665 26.68 33.94 9.82
CA TYR A 665 26.12 35.19 10.35
C TYR A 665 25.79 36.15 9.20
N PHE A 666 24.53 36.58 9.13
CA PHE A 666 24.06 37.60 8.19
C PHE A 666 23.80 38.91 8.94
N GLY A 667 24.35 40.01 8.43
CA GLY A 667 24.35 41.32 9.11
C GLY A 667 25.69 41.68 9.77
N LEU A 668 26.74 40.90 9.55
CA LEU A 668 28.12 41.20 9.99
C LEU A 668 29.02 41.43 8.77
N SER A 669 29.89 42.45 8.83
CA SER A 669 30.89 42.66 7.78
C SER A 669 31.97 41.57 7.80
N PRO A 670 32.73 41.37 6.71
CA PRO A 670 33.90 40.50 6.70
C PRO A 670 34.99 40.88 7.72
N THR A 671 34.93 42.10 8.27
CA THR A 671 35.82 42.61 9.33
C THR A 671 35.20 42.54 10.73
N GLY A 672 34.08 41.84 10.89
CA GLY A 672 33.37 41.72 12.18
C GLY A 672 32.59 42.97 12.58
N LYS A 673 32.38 43.96 11.70
CA LYS A 673 31.57 45.15 12.01
C LYS A 673 30.07 44.81 11.96
N VAL A 674 29.32 45.13 13.01
CA VAL A 674 27.87 44.90 13.06
C VAL A 674 27.15 45.90 12.17
N VAL A 675 26.42 45.38 11.18
CA VAL A 675 25.57 46.15 10.25
C VAL A 675 24.09 45.92 10.56
N GLY A 676 23.73 44.70 10.96
CA GLY A 676 22.35 44.25 11.15
C GLY A 676 21.59 44.04 9.83
N ILE A 677 20.49 43.32 9.93
CA ILE A 677 19.48 43.12 8.87
C ILE A 677 18.15 43.55 9.43
N LYS A 678 17.40 44.31 8.64
CA LYS A 678 16.00 44.61 8.95
C LYS A 678 15.16 43.36 8.62
N LEU A 679 14.59 42.76 9.66
CA LEU A 679 13.72 41.59 9.60
C LEU A 679 12.46 41.86 10.42
N THR A 680 11.34 42.07 9.73
CA THR A 680 10.03 42.00 10.36
C THR A 680 9.76 40.59 10.92
N ARG A 681 8.63 40.37 11.59
CA ARG A 681 8.20 39.02 11.96
C ARG A 681 8.07 38.11 10.73
N GLU A 682 7.47 38.61 9.66
CA GLU A 682 7.25 37.88 8.41
C GLU A 682 8.59 37.53 7.73
N ASP A 683 9.53 38.47 7.67
CA ASP A 683 10.89 38.21 7.13
C ASP A 683 11.65 37.15 7.93
N ARG A 684 11.47 37.10 9.26
CA ARG A 684 12.09 36.07 10.11
C ARG A 684 11.51 34.70 9.81
N ASP A 685 10.18 34.58 9.80
CA ASP A 685 9.49 33.33 9.51
C ASP A 685 9.80 32.86 8.07
N GLU A 686 9.83 33.76 7.10
CA GLU A 686 10.18 33.45 5.71
C GLU A 686 11.66 33.08 5.53
N PHE A 687 12.59 33.75 6.23
CA PHE A 687 14.00 33.36 6.26
C PHE A 687 14.18 31.95 6.82
N ARG A 688 13.50 31.61 7.93
CA ARG A 688 13.57 30.27 8.53
C ARG A 688 13.05 29.20 7.56
N LEU A 689 11.89 29.45 6.95
CA LEU A 689 11.31 28.55 5.95
C LEU A 689 12.20 28.41 4.70
N GLY A 690 12.87 29.48 4.26
CA GLY A 690 13.84 29.45 3.17
C GLY A 690 15.05 28.59 3.50
N VAL A 691 15.61 28.71 4.71
CA VAL A 691 16.69 27.84 5.21
C VAL A 691 16.22 26.38 5.27
N ASP A 692 15.08 26.09 5.88
CA ASP A 692 14.51 24.74 5.96
C ASP A 692 14.34 24.09 4.57
N ARG A 693 13.74 24.83 3.62
CA ARG A 693 13.56 24.37 2.23
C ARG A 693 14.90 24.12 1.53
N MET A 694 15.92 24.94 1.79
CA MET A 694 17.27 24.71 1.27
C MET A 694 17.91 23.45 1.88
N MET A 695 17.86 23.27 3.21
CA MET A 695 18.43 22.12 3.92
C MET A 695 17.82 20.78 3.46
N LEU A 696 16.53 20.78 3.13
CA LEU A 696 15.80 19.60 2.65
C LEU A 696 15.99 19.33 1.16
N ASN A 697 15.98 20.36 0.31
CA ASN A 697 15.89 20.19 -1.15
C ASN A 697 17.20 20.42 -1.91
N ARG A 698 18.22 21.05 -1.30
CA ARG A 698 19.47 21.47 -1.96
C ARG A 698 20.72 20.79 -1.41
N LEU A 699 20.59 19.86 -0.46
CA LEU A 699 21.71 19.10 0.09
C LEU A 699 21.40 17.60 0.05
N LYS A 700 22.40 16.79 -0.33
CA LYS A 700 22.35 15.32 -0.30
C LYS A 700 23.53 14.79 0.54
N PRO A 701 23.29 14.00 1.60
CA PRO A 701 21.98 13.73 2.21
C PRO A 701 21.34 15.02 2.72
N CYS A 702 20.01 15.03 2.83
CA CYS A 702 19.29 16.18 3.37
C CYS A 702 19.57 16.36 4.87
N LEU A 703 19.54 17.60 5.34
CA LEU A 703 19.76 17.91 6.76
C LEU A 703 18.45 17.97 7.54
N LEU A 704 18.44 17.26 8.66
CA LEU A 704 17.37 17.31 9.65
C LEU A 704 17.52 18.54 10.54
N HIS A 705 16.41 19.03 11.09
CA HIS A 705 16.37 20.14 12.06
C HIS A 705 17.17 19.91 13.35
N SER A 706 17.61 18.67 13.64
CA SER A 706 18.55 18.40 14.74
C SER A 706 19.99 18.81 14.41
N CYS A 707 20.30 19.02 13.13
CA CYS A 707 21.65 19.30 12.63
C CYS A 707 21.85 20.78 12.29
N PHE A 708 20.84 21.63 12.43
CA PHE A 708 20.97 23.09 12.28
C PHE A 708 19.96 23.84 13.14
N ASP A 709 20.27 25.08 13.52
CA ASP A 709 19.33 26.00 14.16
C ASP A 709 19.44 27.40 13.56
N VAL A 710 18.35 28.17 13.61
CA VAL A 710 18.26 29.55 13.11
C VAL A 710 17.86 30.47 14.24
N SER A 711 18.79 31.33 14.64
CA SER A 711 18.64 32.30 15.72
C SER A 711 18.74 33.74 15.22
N TYR A 712 18.06 34.66 15.90
CA TYR A 712 18.02 36.08 15.56
C TYR A 712 18.50 36.88 16.77
N ILE A 713 19.69 37.44 16.67
CA ILE A 713 20.36 38.16 17.76
C ILE A 713 20.06 39.65 17.59
N PRO A 714 19.41 40.32 18.55
CA PRO A 714 18.99 41.72 18.40
C PRO A 714 20.19 42.66 18.28
N VAL A 715 20.01 43.74 17.52
CA VAL A 715 20.99 44.80 17.37
C VAL A 715 20.55 46.05 18.16
N VAL A 716 21.38 46.48 19.10
CA VAL A 716 21.16 47.71 19.90
C VAL A 716 21.98 48.87 19.38
N GLN A 717 21.47 50.09 19.56
CA GLN A 717 22.24 51.31 19.38
C GLN A 717 22.77 51.80 20.73
N LYS A 718 24.04 52.22 20.77
CA LYS A 718 24.56 53.00 21.90
C LYS A 718 24.03 54.42 21.78
N LEU A 719 23.15 54.81 22.70
CA LEU A 719 22.81 56.22 22.89
C LEU A 719 24.06 56.93 23.40
N THR A 720 24.48 58.00 22.71
CA THR A 720 25.61 58.81 23.13
C THR A 720 25.15 59.95 24.03
N VAL A 721 25.97 60.24 25.06
CA VAL A 721 25.87 61.40 25.99
C VAL A 721 24.81 61.19 27.11
N HIS A 722 25.06 61.37 28.42
CA HIS A 722 26.10 62.10 29.17
C HIS A 722 26.89 61.24 30.19
N ASP A 723 27.94 61.80 30.79
CA ASP A 723 28.78 61.18 31.84
C ASP A 723 27.99 60.67 33.06
N GLN A 724 28.45 59.52 33.60
CA GLN A 724 28.05 58.89 34.87
C GLN A 724 26.67 58.18 34.91
N GLY A 725 26.54 57.12 34.11
CA GLY A 725 25.51 56.09 34.22
C GLY A 725 25.89 54.87 33.37
N ASP A 726 25.30 53.69 33.64
CA ASP A 726 25.45 52.54 32.74
C ASP A 726 24.92 52.92 31.33
N PRO A 727 25.55 52.44 30.23
CA PRO A 727 25.15 52.83 28.89
C PRO A 727 23.79 52.20 28.55
N ASP A 728 22.72 52.99 28.63
CA ASP A 728 21.40 52.61 28.13
C ASP A 728 21.49 52.25 26.64
N THR A 729 21.35 50.96 26.35
CA THR A 729 21.31 50.41 24.99
C THR A 729 19.87 50.29 24.52
N GLU A 730 19.50 51.03 23.47
CA GLU A 730 18.17 50.93 22.88
C GLU A 730 18.15 49.82 21.81
N GLU A 731 17.22 48.86 21.93
CA GLU A 731 17.00 47.84 20.88
C GLU A 731 16.45 48.51 19.62
N ILE A 732 17.15 48.36 18.49
CA ILE A 732 16.68 48.90 17.21
C ILE A 732 15.54 47.99 16.72
N PRO A 733 14.31 48.50 16.55
CA PRO A 733 13.18 47.68 16.17
C PRO A 733 13.41 46.98 14.83
N ASP A 734 13.03 45.71 14.80
CA ASP A 734 13.20 44.79 13.66
C ASP A 734 14.65 44.69 13.12
N CYS A 735 15.69 45.04 13.88
CA CYS A 735 17.08 44.91 13.45
C CYS A 735 17.80 43.75 14.16
N PHE A 736 18.26 42.77 13.40
CA PHE A 736 18.88 41.54 13.92
C PHE A 736 20.12 41.12 13.14
N VAL A 737 21.02 40.38 13.79
CA VAL A 737 21.96 39.48 13.11
C VAL A 737 21.33 38.09 13.07
N ALA A 738 21.07 37.58 11.86
CA ALA A 738 20.56 36.23 11.69
C ALA A 738 21.74 35.24 11.66
N LYS A 739 21.66 34.19 12.48
CA LYS A 739 22.71 33.18 12.66
C LYS A 739 22.16 31.79 12.38
N ILE A 740 22.70 31.13 11.36
CA ILE A 740 22.50 29.70 11.12
C ILE A 740 23.64 28.95 11.82
N THR A 741 23.31 28.10 12.78
CA THR A 741 24.25 27.19 13.46
C THR A 741 24.16 25.82 12.82
N LEU A 742 25.30 25.14 12.57
CA LEU A 742 25.38 23.84 11.89
C LEU A 742 26.12 22.82 12.78
N THR A 743 25.50 21.66 12.99
CA THR A 743 26.06 20.52 13.72
C THR A 743 26.34 19.37 12.73
N PRO A 744 27.59 18.90 12.61
CA PRO A 744 27.97 17.88 11.64
C PRO A 744 27.53 16.49 12.09
N ALA A 745 27.06 15.66 11.15
CA ALA A 745 26.84 14.24 11.37
C ALA A 745 28.11 13.45 11.03
N LYS A 746 28.59 12.61 11.95
CA LYS A 746 29.82 11.81 11.75
C LYS A 746 29.65 10.84 10.57
N GLY A 747 30.67 10.76 9.72
CA GLY A 747 30.69 9.88 8.54
C GLY A 747 29.74 10.28 7.40
N ALA A 748 29.10 11.45 7.47
CA ALA A 748 28.24 11.96 6.40
C ALA A 748 29.02 12.89 5.46
N MET A 749 28.90 12.66 4.15
CA MET A 749 29.48 13.50 3.09
C MET A 749 28.34 14.15 2.31
N TYR A 750 28.37 15.48 2.19
CA TYR A 750 27.32 16.30 1.61
C TYR A 750 27.69 16.79 0.19
N THR A 751 26.70 16.84 -0.70
CA THR A 751 26.79 17.40 -2.05
C THR A 751 25.61 18.34 -2.35
N VAL A 752 25.79 19.25 -3.31
CA VAL A 752 24.75 20.19 -3.76
C VAL A 752 24.23 19.79 -5.15
N PRO A 753 22.95 19.40 -5.31
CA PRO A 753 22.34 19.16 -6.62
C PRO A 753 22.12 20.47 -7.42
N PRO A 754 22.12 20.43 -8.77
CA PRO A 754 21.97 19.23 -9.60
C PRO A 754 23.28 18.54 -10.02
N GLU A 755 24.42 19.23 -9.97
CA GLU A 755 25.71 18.74 -10.49
C GLU A 755 26.46 17.82 -9.52
N GLU A 756 25.88 17.56 -8.34
CA GLU A 756 26.45 16.77 -7.23
C GLU A 756 27.83 17.29 -6.76
N GLU A 757 28.03 18.61 -6.88
CA GLU A 757 29.24 19.27 -6.46
C GLU A 757 29.48 19.09 -4.94
N CYS A 758 30.70 18.66 -4.61
CA CYS A 758 31.20 18.69 -3.25
C CYS A 758 31.86 20.04 -2.97
N TYR A 759 31.58 20.60 -1.79
CA TYR A 759 32.27 21.78 -1.29
C TYR A 759 33.01 21.43 0.00
N TYR A 760 34.17 22.06 0.23
CA TYR A 760 34.95 21.91 1.46
C TYR A 760 35.46 23.28 1.93
N ARG A 761 35.53 23.49 3.25
CA ARG A 761 35.90 24.78 3.85
C ARG A 761 37.34 24.82 4.38
N PHE A 762 38.24 25.40 3.59
CA PHE A 762 39.62 25.68 3.92
C PHE A 762 39.75 27.03 4.65
N GLY A 763 39.64 27.00 5.98
CA GLY A 763 39.66 28.22 6.79
C GLY A 763 38.54 29.18 6.35
N ALA A 764 38.88 30.42 6.00
CA ALA A 764 37.92 31.42 5.53
C ALA A 764 37.37 31.20 4.11
N ARG A 765 37.83 30.18 3.37
CA ARG A 765 37.43 29.93 1.97
C ARG A 765 36.65 28.63 1.84
N THR A 766 35.61 28.64 1.01
CA THR A 766 34.88 27.44 0.60
C THR A 766 35.20 27.18 -0.86
N THR A 767 35.68 25.98 -1.18
CA THR A 767 36.15 25.59 -2.52
C THR A 767 35.36 24.36 -2.98
N SER A 768 35.01 24.29 -4.26
CA SER A 768 34.49 23.05 -4.85
C SER A 768 35.62 22.03 -5.03
N LEU A 769 35.31 20.77 -4.80
CA LEU A 769 36.20 19.62 -4.98
C LEU A 769 35.42 18.51 -5.71
N SER A 770 36.12 17.59 -6.37
CA SER A 770 35.49 16.33 -6.76
C SER A 770 35.20 15.45 -5.54
N ILE A 771 34.25 14.51 -5.69
CA ILE A 771 33.92 13.52 -4.67
C ILE A 771 35.16 12.69 -4.26
N GLN A 772 36.09 12.44 -5.19
CA GLN A 772 37.31 11.67 -4.92
C GLN A 772 38.33 12.47 -4.09
N GLU A 773 38.56 13.74 -4.44
CA GLU A 773 39.42 14.65 -3.68
C GLU A 773 38.88 14.88 -2.27
N LEU A 774 37.56 15.11 -2.13
CA LEU A 774 36.94 15.28 -0.82
C LEU A 774 37.10 14.03 0.06
N ARG A 775 36.84 12.83 -0.48
CA ARG A 775 37.03 11.58 0.27
C ARG A 775 38.46 11.38 0.72
N HIS A 776 39.43 11.63 -0.18
CA HIS A 776 40.85 11.51 0.17
C HIS A 776 41.25 12.51 1.26
N LEU A 777 40.72 13.73 1.21
CA LEU A 777 40.99 14.77 2.19
C LEU A 777 40.38 14.47 3.57
N ILE A 778 39.15 13.97 3.62
CA ILE A 778 38.52 13.52 4.88
C ILE A 778 39.34 12.38 5.51
N ILE A 779 39.79 11.41 4.69
CA ILE A 779 40.66 10.31 5.17
C ILE A 779 41.98 10.87 5.75
N LEU A 780 42.60 11.85 5.10
CA LEU A 780 43.84 12.46 5.61
C LEU A 780 43.64 13.21 6.93
N GLU A 781 42.54 13.94 7.11
CA GLU A 781 42.21 14.59 8.39
C GLU A 781 41.91 13.57 9.50
N GLU A 782 41.13 12.51 9.21
CA GLU A 782 40.86 11.44 10.17
C GLU A 782 42.15 10.67 10.54
N GLU A 783 43.01 10.36 9.57
CA GLU A 783 44.32 9.75 9.82
C GLU A 783 45.22 10.62 10.70
N GLU A 784 45.20 11.95 10.55
CA GLU A 784 45.97 12.86 11.39
C GLU A 784 45.43 12.94 12.83
N GLU A 785 44.10 12.96 13.02
CA GLU A 785 43.48 12.86 14.35
C GLU A 785 43.82 11.53 15.03
N TYR A 786 43.67 10.41 14.32
CA TYR A 786 44.01 9.09 14.86
C TYR A 786 45.52 8.94 15.11
N ARG A 787 46.40 9.56 14.32
CA ARG A 787 47.85 9.51 14.54
C ARG A 787 48.26 10.14 15.87
N GLU A 788 47.66 11.28 16.23
CA GLU A 788 47.90 11.90 17.54
C GLU A 788 47.34 11.04 18.68
N LYS A 789 46.16 10.44 18.50
CA LYS A 789 45.57 9.54 19.49
C LYS A 789 46.38 8.25 19.68
N ILE A 790 46.92 7.67 18.61
CA ILE A 790 47.87 6.55 18.65
C ILE A 790 49.14 6.98 19.39
N ARG A 791 49.67 8.17 19.14
CA ARG A 791 50.84 8.70 19.86
C ARG A 791 50.58 8.78 21.37
N GLN A 792 49.45 9.34 21.79
CA GLN A 792 49.05 9.43 23.19
C GLN A 792 48.90 8.04 23.83
N LEU A 793 48.13 7.14 23.20
CA LEU A 793 47.97 5.76 23.67
C LEU A 793 49.30 5.01 23.75
N THR A 794 50.25 5.25 22.85
CA THR A 794 51.59 4.64 22.88
C THR A 794 52.41 5.12 24.09
N VAL A 795 52.26 6.39 24.49
CA VAL A 795 52.88 6.92 25.72
C VAL A 795 52.24 6.32 26.98
N GLU A 796 50.91 6.18 27.01
CA GLU A 796 50.22 5.52 28.12
C GLU A 796 50.61 4.03 28.24
N LEU A 797 50.70 3.32 27.11
CA LEU A 797 51.08 1.90 27.07
C LEU A 797 52.53 1.70 27.56
N THR A 798 53.45 2.58 27.20
CA THR A 798 54.83 2.52 27.71
C THR A 798 54.92 2.88 29.19
N ALA A 799 54.11 3.83 29.70
CA ALA A 799 54.02 4.13 31.12
C ALA A 799 53.47 2.94 31.94
N LEU A 800 52.41 2.28 31.45
CA LEU A 800 51.84 1.08 32.08
C LEU A 800 52.80 -0.11 32.06
N GLN A 801 53.54 -0.31 30.96
CA GLN A 801 54.58 -1.35 30.88
C GLN A 801 55.71 -1.11 31.90
N GLN A 802 56.09 0.14 32.14
CA GLN A 802 57.07 0.48 33.18
C GLN A 802 56.54 0.23 34.60
N GLN A 803 55.24 0.47 34.86
CA GLN A 803 54.63 0.13 36.15
C GLN A 803 54.62 -1.38 36.39
N VAL A 804 54.13 -2.17 35.42
CA VAL A 804 54.10 -3.65 35.54
C VAL A 804 55.50 -4.24 35.69
N SER A 805 56.52 -3.65 35.05
CA SER A 805 57.92 -4.09 35.18
C SER A 805 58.59 -3.69 36.50
N ASN A 806 57.98 -2.80 37.29
CA ASN A 806 58.47 -2.41 38.62
C ASN A 806 57.73 -3.15 39.75
N ASP A 807 56.53 -3.68 39.49
CA ASP A 807 55.74 -4.50 40.42
C ASP A 807 56.04 -6.02 40.30
N SER A 808 57.01 -6.41 39.47
CA SER A 808 57.49 -7.80 39.26
C SER A 808 58.97 -7.96 39.58
#